data_AF-A0A2A6BQ00-F1
#
_entry.id   AF-A0A2A6BQ00-F1
#
_cell.length_a   1.000
_cell.length_b   1.000
_cell.length_c   1.000
_cell.angle_alpha   90.00
_cell.angle_beta   90.00
_cell.angle_gamma   90.00
#
_symmetry.space_group_name_H-M   'P 1'
#
loop_
_entity.id
_entity.type
_entity.pdbx_description
1 polymer ?
#
loop_
_entity_poly.entity_id
_entity_poly.type
_entity_poly.pdbx_seq_one_letter_code
_entity_poly.pdbx_strand_id
1 'polypeptide(L)'
;MDSSLFAQSQEITQIQKQIDWIKFISNELDGNAFGTELEVLEKKKKEAMKKIIDEEIAKLYPDLAFARAVRHDREKRKVSVRGSEQKEFKHKTSESLRMMLGLNTMKMKAKDIESRAYQNRLRLVRSAGLLESKKEEKASAKPESKSDEKRSAWQQVVLRKRRSVDRENKSVKKTRRALGMGSSTVPVICLAFAALLLFFYTFIGQEPVKMKPTRAFRPSPPLPSSSYATANKSQQIELFFQEQVEGRKHRFETALNSNNPTLVDVFEALAQEVDCPLLVRVGSVGDGGKWVCNPWKIPKGGIVFSLGSRNDISFEKELQRITGMAATIITVDRTSAASSTVDGLREINATFVHAEIADSTDIDAKPPHYTVADLMRKMGHKHIEFLKIDIEGAEVTVLPHFLNSNSVCQIMVEIHKVEDTPKLLRTIANAGFLLMKYEINPHGAAVGVSEYAFIHENCMAKSLMTSSKLSIICLATAALLLFFYTFVVRKSEKKIYRPCYPPNSISLPSNSSQLEAFFLQQAAQRKCIFENALKFDEPDLVDVFEALAQEANCPLLVRVGSVADGGKWVCNPWKITKGGVVFSLGSRNDISFEKELQRITEMAATIITVDKNAVVSSTIEGLRNIKATFVHAEIADTTDIDAKPPHYTVADLMRKMGHKHIEFLKIDIEGAEVTVLPHFLNSNSVCQIMVEIHKVEDTPKLLRTIANAGFLLMKYEINPHGAAVGVSEYAFIHENCMAKYEASLLASFLKA
;
A
#
# COMPACT_ATOMS: atom_id res chain seq x y z
N MET A 1 -13.50 12.44 23.85
CA MET A 1 -14.31 13.58 23.40
C MET A 1 -13.33 14.62 22.88
N ASP A 2 -13.54 15.14 21.67
CA ASP A 2 -12.73 16.22 21.11
C ASP A 2 -13.03 17.50 21.90
N SER A 3 -12.37 17.65 23.05
CA SER A 3 -12.78 18.55 24.12
C SER A 3 -12.52 20.02 23.78
N SER A 4 -11.64 20.31 22.83
CA SER A 4 -11.22 21.67 22.49
C SER A 4 -12.33 22.50 21.84
N LEU A 5 -13.15 21.90 20.96
CA LEU A 5 -14.17 22.62 20.19
C LEU A 5 -15.30 23.19 21.06
N PHE A 6 -15.71 22.44 22.09
CA PHE A 6 -16.82 22.84 22.97
C PHE A 6 -16.36 23.49 24.28
N ALA A 7 -15.09 23.30 24.69
CA ALA A 7 -14.57 23.83 25.95
C ALA A 7 -14.55 25.37 26.03
N GLN A 8 -14.54 26.06 24.87
CA GLN A 8 -14.56 27.52 24.81
C GLN A 8 -15.98 28.11 24.86
N SER A 9 -17.03 27.27 24.80
CA SER A 9 -18.41 27.75 24.84
C SER A 9 -18.86 28.02 26.28
N GLN A 10 -19.06 29.30 26.60
CA GLN A 10 -19.59 29.75 27.89
C GLN A 10 -21.01 29.19 28.14
N GLU A 11 -21.82 29.06 27.08
CA GLU A 11 -23.18 28.50 27.13
C GLU A 11 -23.18 27.01 27.51
N ILE A 12 -22.37 26.17 26.84
CA ILE A 12 -22.25 24.74 27.16
C ILE A 12 -21.71 24.54 28.57
N THR A 13 -20.72 25.36 28.97
CA THR A 13 -20.12 25.30 30.30
C THR A 13 -21.14 25.64 31.39
N GLN A 14 -22.01 26.64 31.17
CA GLN A 14 -23.07 26.99 32.10
C GLN A 14 -24.14 25.90 32.21
N ILE A 15 -24.57 25.33 31.09
CA ILE A 15 -25.55 24.23 31.09
C ILE A 15 -24.96 22.99 31.80
N GLN A 16 -23.68 22.69 31.58
CA GLN A 16 -23.00 21.59 32.25
C GLN A 16 -22.95 21.79 33.77
N LYS A 17 -22.65 23.00 34.25
CA LYS A 17 -22.69 23.32 35.68
C LYS A 17 -24.07 23.12 36.30
N GLN A 18 -25.14 23.45 35.57
CA GLN A 18 -26.52 23.20 36.01
C GLN A 18 -26.82 21.70 36.09
N ILE A 19 -26.40 20.93 35.08
CA ILE A 19 -26.52 19.46 35.06
C ILE A 19 -25.79 18.84 36.26
N ASP A 20 -24.55 19.27 36.52
CA ASP A 20 -23.72 18.73 37.61
C ASP A 20 -24.31 19.08 38.98
N TRP A 21 -24.84 20.30 39.15
CA TRP A 21 -25.52 20.73 40.36
C TRP A 21 -26.79 19.92 40.63
N ILE A 22 -27.61 19.67 39.61
CA ILE A 22 -28.83 18.87 39.74
C ILE A 22 -28.49 17.41 40.05
N LYS A 23 -27.46 16.85 39.41
CA LYS A 23 -26.97 15.49 39.72
C LYS A 23 -26.46 15.38 41.16
N PHE A 24 -25.73 16.39 41.63
CA PHE A 24 -25.25 16.46 43.01
C PHE A 24 -26.41 16.47 44.01
N ILE A 25 -27.41 17.34 43.82
CA ILE A 25 -28.61 17.39 44.69
C ILE A 25 -29.40 16.08 44.63
N SER A 26 -29.56 15.49 43.43
CA SER A 26 -30.32 14.24 43.25
C SER A 26 -29.69 13.05 44.00
N ASN A 27 -28.36 13.04 44.17
CA ASN A 27 -27.65 12.00 44.91
C ASN A 27 -27.79 12.16 46.44
N GLU A 28 -27.96 13.38 46.94
CA GLU A 28 -28.13 13.65 48.39
C GLU A 28 -29.56 13.43 48.89
N LEU A 29 -30.56 13.36 47.99
CA LEU A 29 -31.98 13.33 48.34
C LEU A 29 -32.69 11.99 48.05
N ASP A 30 -31.96 10.90 47.78
CA ASP A 30 -32.47 9.52 47.64
C ASP A 30 -33.76 9.41 46.78
N GLY A 31 -33.76 10.02 45.59
CA GLY A 31 -34.92 9.98 44.71
C GLY A 31 -34.76 10.66 43.35
N ASN A 32 -35.47 10.09 42.37
CA ASN A 32 -35.55 10.47 40.94
C ASN A 32 -36.25 11.83 40.68
N ALA A 33 -36.26 12.75 41.65
CA ALA A 33 -37.12 13.94 41.68
C ALA A 33 -36.82 14.98 40.57
N PHE A 34 -35.63 14.93 39.96
CA PHE A 34 -35.16 15.91 38.97
C PHE A 34 -35.00 15.38 37.55
N GLY A 35 -35.51 14.17 37.25
CA GLY A 35 -35.33 13.53 35.93
C GLY A 35 -35.80 14.41 34.76
N THR A 36 -36.97 15.04 34.88
CA THR A 36 -37.54 15.90 33.83
C THR A 36 -36.72 17.16 33.59
N GLU A 37 -36.16 17.76 34.64
CA GLU A 37 -35.33 18.96 34.53
C GLU A 37 -33.96 18.64 33.92
N LEU A 38 -33.41 17.47 34.27
CA LEU A 38 -32.18 16.95 33.69
C LEU A 38 -32.31 16.68 32.19
N GLU A 39 -33.42 16.07 31.75
CA GLU A 39 -33.69 15.83 30.32
C GLU A 39 -33.78 17.16 29.53
N VAL A 40 -34.39 18.19 30.12
CA VAL A 40 -34.48 19.52 29.49
C VAL A 40 -33.10 20.15 29.34
N LEU A 41 -32.24 20.07 30.35
CA LEU A 41 -30.88 20.60 30.28
C LEU A 41 -29.98 19.81 29.32
N GLU A 42 -30.09 18.49 29.31
CA GLU A 42 -29.36 17.65 28.36
C GLU A 42 -29.78 17.95 26.91
N LYS A 43 -31.09 18.17 26.67
CA LYS A 43 -31.58 18.60 25.36
C LYS A 43 -31.04 19.98 24.95
N LYS A 44 -31.06 20.96 25.85
CA LYS A 44 -30.49 22.30 25.62
C LYS A 44 -29.00 22.22 25.31
N LYS A 45 -28.25 21.38 26.04
CA LYS A 45 -26.82 21.15 25.79
C LYS A 45 -26.59 20.58 24.38
N LYS A 46 -27.38 19.58 23.97
CA LYS A 46 -27.30 18.99 22.62
C LYS A 46 -27.59 20.01 21.53
N GLU A 47 -28.59 20.87 21.72
CA GLU A 47 -28.93 21.94 20.76
C GLU A 47 -27.82 22.98 20.63
N ALA A 48 -27.22 23.42 21.74
CA ALA A 48 -26.07 24.33 21.74
C ALA A 48 -24.86 23.72 21.02
N MET A 49 -24.57 22.44 21.26
CA MET A 49 -23.50 21.73 20.56
C MET A 49 -23.76 21.61 19.04
N LYS A 50 -25.01 21.31 18.62
CA LYS A 50 -25.38 21.28 17.20
C LYS A 50 -25.15 22.63 16.51
N LYS A 51 -25.47 23.73 17.19
CA LYS A 51 -25.26 25.10 16.67
C LYS A 51 -23.78 25.39 16.42
N ILE A 52 -22.90 25.05 17.37
CA ILE A 52 -21.43 25.22 17.21
C ILE A 52 -20.90 24.38 16.05
N ILE A 53 -21.38 23.14 15.90
CA ILE A 53 -21.01 22.28 14.77
C ILE A 53 -21.43 22.93 13.44
N ASP A 54 -22.66 23.45 13.35
CA ASP A 54 -23.16 24.08 12.13
C ASP A 54 -22.39 25.38 11.80
N GLU A 55 -22.00 26.17 12.81
CA GLU A 55 -21.12 27.34 12.66
C GLU A 55 -19.72 26.96 12.17
N GLU A 56 -19.15 25.89 12.70
CA GLU A 56 -17.82 25.41 12.30
C GLU A 56 -17.82 24.87 10.87
N ILE A 57 -18.87 24.14 10.48
CA ILE A 57 -19.08 23.72 9.09
C ILE A 57 -19.24 24.92 8.15
N ALA A 58 -19.92 25.99 8.58
CA ALA A 58 -20.04 27.20 7.78
C ALA A 58 -18.70 27.91 7.57
N LYS A 59 -17.79 27.89 8.56
CA LYS A 59 -16.43 28.43 8.42
C LYS A 59 -15.55 27.59 7.50
N LEU A 60 -15.59 26.27 7.65
CA LEU A 60 -14.81 25.32 6.83
C LEU A 60 -15.25 25.30 5.37
N TYR A 61 -16.54 25.58 5.12
CA TYR A 61 -17.14 25.52 3.79
C TYR A 61 -17.94 26.80 3.47
N PRO A 62 -17.29 27.95 3.27
CA PRO A 62 -17.97 29.23 2.99
C PRO A 62 -18.77 29.18 1.68
N ASP A 63 -18.34 28.36 0.73
CA ASP A 63 -19.01 28.16 -0.56
C ASP A 63 -20.17 27.15 -0.52
N LEU A 64 -20.49 26.56 0.64
CA LEU A 64 -21.51 25.51 0.75
C LEU A 64 -22.90 25.99 0.29
N ALA A 65 -23.25 27.24 0.59
CA ALA A 65 -24.51 27.85 0.14
C ALA A 65 -24.54 28.00 -1.39
N PHE A 66 -23.43 28.45 -1.98
CA PHE A 66 -23.27 28.57 -3.43
C PHE A 66 -23.29 27.19 -4.11
N ALA A 67 -22.60 26.19 -3.55
CA ALA A 67 -22.61 24.81 -4.03
C ALA A 67 -24.03 24.22 -4.03
N ARG A 68 -24.79 24.39 -2.95
CA ARG A 68 -26.20 23.99 -2.89
C ARG A 68 -27.05 24.71 -3.94
N ALA A 69 -26.82 26.01 -4.15
CA ALA A 69 -27.52 26.77 -5.19
C ALA A 69 -27.21 26.27 -6.62
N VAL A 70 -25.94 25.99 -6.92
CA VAL A 70 -25.48 25.44 -8.21
C VAL A 70 -26.07 24.04 -8.46
N ARG A 71 -26.24 23.24 -7.41
CA ARG A 71 -26.88 21.92 -7.50
C ARG A 71 -28.39 22.01 -7.73
N HIS A 72 -29.06 22.97 -7.10
CA HIS A 72 -30.52 23.14 -7.16
C HIS A 72 -31.01 24.04 -8.29
N ASP A 73 -30.12 24.64 -9.08
CA ASP A 73 -30.49 25.47 -10.24
C ASP A 73 -31.24 24.64 -11.31
N ARG A 74 -32.57 24.77 -11.31
CA ARG A 74 -33.48 24.24 -12.34
C ARG A 74 -33.52 25.25 -13.49
N GLU A 75 -33.26 24.78 -14.71
CA GLU A 75 -33.32 25.53 -15.98
C GLU A 75 -34.50 26.54 -16.04
N LYS A 76 -34.27 27.77 -15.59
CA LYS A 76 -35.15 28.92 -15.80
C LYS A 76 -34.46 29.89 -16.75
N ARG A 77 -34.25 29.47 -17.98
CA ARG A 77 -34.10 30.38 -19.12
C ARG A 77 -35.03 29.94 -20.25
N LYS A 78 -36.34 30.13 -20.05
CA LYS A 78 -37.25 30.34 -21.19
C LYS A 78 -36.92 31.72 -21.75
N VAL A 79 -36.01 31.78 -22.73
CA VAL A 79 -35.89 32.95 -23.59
C VAL A 79 -37.12 32.92 -24.49
N SER A 80 -38.08 33.79 -24.21
CA SER A 80 -39.20 34.07 -25.09
C SER A 80 -38.66 34.75 -26.35
N VAL A 81 -38.73 34.07 -27.50
CA VAL A 81 -38.69 34.75 -28.79
C VAL A 81 -40.10 34.68 -29.37
N ARG A 82 -40.80 35.81 -29.25
CA ARG A 82 -42.00 36.14 -30.02
C ARG A 82 -41.51 36.64 -31.38
N GLY A 83 -42.10 36.15 -32.47
CA GLY A 83 -41.95 36.76 -33.79
C GLY A 83 -41.30 35.82 -34.81
N SER A 84 -42.14 35.38 -35.74
CA SER A 84 -41.89 34.70 -37.00
C SER A 84 -40.63 35.16 -37.75
N GLU A 85 -39.72 34.22 -38.02
CA GLU A 85 -39.30 33.87 -39.39
C GLU A 85 -38.43 32.60 -39.31
N GLN A 86 -38.84 31.56 -40.05
CA GLN A 86 -38.07 30.33 -40.22
C GLN A 86 -36.79 30.64 -41.00
N LYS A 87 -35.64 30.72 -40.30
CA LYS A 87 -34.33 30.47 -40.91
C LYS A 87 -33.52 29.49 -40.06
N GLU A 88 -33.04 28.48 -40.76
CA GLU A 88 -32.18 27.40 -40.32
C GLU A 88 -30.91 27.93 -39.62
N PHE A 89 -30.85 27.85 -38.28
CA PHE A 89 -29.62 28.10 -37.51
C PHE A 89 -28.95 26.77 -37.11
N LYS A 90 -28.24 26.17 -38.06
CA LYS A 90 -27.17 25.19 -37.78
C LYS A 90 -25.87 25.93 -37.50
N HIS A 91 -25.68 26.38 -36.26
CA HIS A 91 -24.35 26.64 -35.70
C HIS A 91 -24.37 26.33 -34.20
N LYS A 92 -24.00 25.10 -33.83
CA LYS A 92 -23.49 24.83 -32.48
C LYS A 92 -22.04 25.31 -32.46
N THR A 93 -21.82 26.54 -32.00
CA THR A 93 -20.46 27.06 -31.76
C THR A 93 -19.82 26.33 -30.58
N SER A 94 -18.49 26.18 -30.61
CA SER A 94 -17.66 25.61 -29.54
C SER A 94 -17.89 26.27 -28.17
N GLU A 95 -18.39 27.50 -28.14
CA GLU A 95 -18.72 28.25 -26.93
C GLU A 95 -19.88 27.63 -26.15
N SER A 96 -20.93 27.16 -26.83
CA SER A 96 -22.06 26.47 -26.19
C SER A 96 -21.66 25.15 -25.51
N LEU A 97 -20.69 24.45 -26.10
CA LEU A 97 -20.11 23.21 -25.56
C LEU A 97 -19.18 23.49 -24.38
N ARG A 98 -18.37 24.56 -24.45
CA ARG A 98 -17.55 25.04 -23.31
C ARG A 98 -18.41 25.49 -22.14
N MET A 99 -19.52 26.18 -22.39
CA MET A 99 -20.47 26.57 -21.35
C MET A 99 -21.15 25.37 -20.69
N MET A 100 -21.56 24.36 -21.47
CA MET A 100 -22.11 23.11 -20.92
C MET A 100 -21.08 22.29 -20.13
N LEU A 101 -19.85 22.18 -20.62
CA LEU A 101 -18.75 21.55 -19.87
C LEU A 101 -18.47 22.31 -18.57
N GLY A 102 -18.38 23.64 -18.63
CA GLY A 102 -18.18 24.49 -17.46
C GLY A 102 -19.28 24.31 -16.41
N LEU A 103 -20.55 24.23 -16.83
CA LEU A 103 -21.67 23.99 -15.93
C LEU A 103 -21.62 22.59 -15.29
N ASN A 104 -21.28 21.55 -16.06
CA ASN A 104 -21.12 20.19 -15.53
C ASN A 104 -19.95 20.11 -14.54
N THR A 105 -18.83 20.76 -14.83
CA THR A 105 -17.70 20.86 -13.91
C THR A 105 -18.08 21.61 -12.63
N MET A 106 -18.83 22.71 -12.72
CA MET A 106 -19.33 23.43 -11.55
C MET A 106 -20.29 22.56 -10.70
N LYS A 107 -21.18 21.79 -11.34
CA LYS A 107 -22.07 20.85 -10.63
C LYS A 107 -21.32 19.71 -9.95
N MET A 108 -20.25 19.18 -10.57
CA MET A 108 -19.39 18.17 -9.95
C MET A 108 -18.65 18.73 -8.73
N LYS A 109 -18.05 19.92 -8.85
CA LYS A 109 -17.38 20.59 -7.73
C LYS A 109 -18.36 20.93 -6.60
N ALA A 110 -19.57 21.37 -6.93
CA ALA A 110 -20.61 21.63 -5.95
C ALA A 110 -21.03 20.36 -5.17
N LYS A 111 -21.14 19.22 -5.87
CA LYS A 111 -21.43 17.91 -5.24
C LYS A 111 -20.32 17.47 -4.30
N ASP A 112 -19.07 17.69 -4.68
CA ASP A 112 -17.88 17.37 -3.88
C ASP A 112 -17.82 18.21 -2.60
N ILE A 113 -18.01 19.54 -2.70
CA ILE A 113 -18.10 20.46 -1.53
C ILE A 113 -19.22 20.03 -0.57
N GLU A 114 -20.41 19.72 -1.09
CA GLU A 114 -21.53 19.31 -0.26
C GLU A 114 -21.28 17.95 0.42
N SER A 115 -20.65 17.01 -0.28
CA SER A 115 -20.30 15.70 0.26
C SER A 115 -19.26 15.82 1.39
N ARG A 116 -18.20 16.61 1.20
CA ARG A 116 -17.19 16.86 2.24
C ARG A 116 -17.76 17.59 3.45
N ALA A 117 -18.58 18.62 3.23
CA ALA A 117 -19.29 19.32 4.31
C ALA A 117 -20.20 18.38 5.11
N TYR A 118 -20.89 17.46 4.43
CA TYR A 118 -21.73 16.46 5.09
C TYR A 118 -20.92 15.46 5.91
N GLN A 119 -19.82 14.92 5.38
CA GLN A 119 -18.96 13.98 6.10
C GLN A 119 -18.27 14.62 7.31
N ASN A 120 -17.76 15.85 7.18
CA ASN A 120 -17.17 16.57 8.31
C ASN A 120 -18.23 16.87 9.39
N ARG A 121 -19.45 17.23 8.98
CA ARG A 121 -20.55 17.43 9.93
C ARG A 121 -20.89 16.14 10.67
N LEU A 122 -20.96 15.01 9.97
CA LEU A 122 -21.18 13.70 10.59
C LEU A 122 -20.07 13.32 11.57
N ARG A 123 -18.81 13.61 11.22
CA ARG A 123 -17.65 13.39 12.10
C ARG A 123 -17.77 14.18 13.40
N LEU A 124 -18.10 15.47 13.30
CA LEU A 124 -18.29 16.36 14.45
C LEU A 124 -19.51 15.97 15.31
N VAL A 125 -20.62 15.57 14.69
CA VAL A 125 -21.81 15.06 15.40
C VAL A 125 -21.49 13.75 16.14
N ARG A 126 -20.69 12.87 15.54
CA ARG A 126 -20.25 11.60 16.13
C ARG A 126 -19.27 11.82 17.29
N SER A 127 -18.27 12.69 17.14
CA SER A 127 -17.31 13.00 18.21
C SER A 127 -17.96 13.71 19.40
N ALA A 128 -19.05 14.44 19.16
CA ALA A 128 -19.87 15.09 20.17
C ALA A 128 -20.89 14.17 20.86
N GLY A 129 -21.06 12.91 20.42
CA GLY A 129 -22.02 11.98 20.99
C GLY A 129 -23.49 12.34 20.74
N LEU A 130 -23.78 13.08 19.65
CA LEU A 130 -25.10 13.66 19.36
C LEU A 130 -25.98 12.82 18.41
N LEU A 131 -25.57 11.60 18.09
CA LEU A 131 -26.31 10.73 17.17
C LEU A 131 -27.63 10.26 17.80
N GLU A 132 -28.75 10.63 17.20
CA GLU A 132 -30.08 10.12 17.54
C GLU A 132 -30.55 9.08 16.50
N SER A 133 -31.17 8.01 16.99
CA SER A 133 -31.49 6.76 16.26
C SER A 133 -32.05 6.90 14.83
N LYS A 134 -31.61 5.98 13.93
CA LYS A 134 -32.19 5.43 12.67
C LYS A 134 -32.89 6.33 11.63
N LYS A 135 -33.17 7.61 11.87
CA LYS A 135 -33.84 8.51 10.91
C LYS A 135 -32.88 9.23 9.97
N GLU A 136 -31.68 9.60 10.43
CA GLU A 136 -30.66 10.21 9.56
C GLU A 136 -30.03 9.20 8.60
N GLU A 137 -30.01 7.92 8.97
CA GLU A 137 -29.58 6.80 8.13
C GLU A 137 -30.48 6.61 6.88
N LYS A 138 -31.77 6.97 6.97
CA LYS A 138 -32.72 6.93 5.85
C LYS A 138 -32.72 8.19 4.97
N ALA A 139 -32.12 9.29 5.41
CA ALA A 139 -31.92 10.48 4.58
C ALA A 139 -30.78 10.30 3.54
N SER A 140 -30.01 9.21 3.66
CA SER A 140 -29.05 8.73 2.65
C SER A 140 -29.71 8.24 1.35
N ALA A 141 -31.03 8.06 1.33
CA ALA A 141 -31.76 7.53 0.18
C ALA A 141 -32.89 8.47 -0.27
N LYS A 142 -32.70 9.21 -1.39
CA LYS A 142 -33.75 9.68 -2.34
C LYS A 142 -33.19 10.61 -3.45
N PRO A 143 -33.92 10.86 -4.57
CA PRO A 143 -34.60 9.93 -5.48
C PRO A 143 -34.14 10.09 -6.94
N GLU A 144 -34.31 9.01 -7.72
CA GLU A 144 -34.18 8.98 -9.18
C GLU A 144 -35.03 10.07 -9.87
N SER A 145 -34.41 10.84 -10.77
CA SER A 145 -35.13 11.68 -11.72
C SER A 145 -35.32 10.95 -13.04
N LYS A 146 -36.58 10.55 -13.30
CA LYS A 146 -37.14 10.16 -14.58
C LYS A 146 -36.66 11.11 -15.71
N SER A 147 -35.88 10.60 -16.66
CA SER A 147 -35.68 11.27 -17.96
C SER A 147 -35.25 10.31 -19.09
N ASP A 148 -35.89 9.14 -19.18
CA ASP A 148 -35.56 8.11 -20.19
C ASP A 148 -36.52 8.04 -21.39
N GLU A 149 -37.07 9.17 -21.85
CA GLU A 149 -38.01 9.15 -23.00
C GLU A 149 -37.65 10.08 -24.17
N LYS A 150 -36.40 10.56 -24.27
CA LYS A 150 -35.97 11.41 -25.41
C LYS A 150 -34.60 11.09 -26.00
N ARG A 151 -34.14 9.83 -25.93
CA ARG A 151 -32.87 9.39 -26.54
C ARG A 151 -32.99 8.34 -27.64
N SER A 152 -34.18 8.10 -28.20
CA SER A 152 -34.38 7.16 -29.32
C SER A 152 -34.25 7.78 -30.72
N ALA A 153 -34.01 9.09 -30.86
CA ALA A 153 -33.99 9.75 -32.18
C ALA A 153 -32.59 9.90 -32.82
N TRP A 154 -31.50 9.63 -32.08
CA TRP A 154 -30.12 9.74 -32.61
C TRP A 154 -29.51 8.40 -33.07
N GLN A 155 -30.12 7.27 -32.70
CA GLN A 155 -29.65 5.92 -33.08
C GLN A 155 -30.06 5.49 -34.50
N GLN A 156 -30.92 6.23 -35.20
CA GLN A 156 -31.36 5.86 -36.57
C GLN A 156 -30.59 6.54 -37.72
N VAL A 157 -29.69 7.49 -37.45
CA VAL A 157 -28.92 8.19 -38.50
C VAL A 157 -27.53 7.57 -38.74
N VAL A 158 -26.99 6.81 -37.79
CA VAL A 158 -25.63 6.23 -37.87
C VAL A 158 -25.61 4.83 -38.52
N LEU A 159 -26.77 4.18 -38.72
CA LEU A 159 -26.86 2.84 -39.33
C LEU A 159 -26.95 2.81 -40.87
N ARG A 160 -26.86 3.96 -41.56
CA ARG A 160 -26.92 4.03 -43.04
C ARG A 160 -25.58 4.22 -43.76
N LYS A 161 -24.44 4.19 -43.06
CA LYS A 161 -23.10 4.34 -43.68
C LYS A 161 -22.12 3.17 -43.45
N ARG A 162 -22.64 1.98 -43.13
CA ARG A 162 -21.85 0.74 -42.93
C ARG A 162 -22.32 -0.43 -43.82
N ARG A 163 -22.61 -0.15 -45.08
CA ARG A 163 -22.77 -1.16 -46.15
C ARG A 163 -22.06 -0.72 -47.42
N SER A 164 -20.72 -0.71 -47.40
CA SER A 164 -19.90 -0.65 -48.63
C SER A 164 -18.41 -0.98 -48.37
N VAL A 165 -18.09 -1.98 -47.56
CA VAL A 165 -16.72 -2.56 -47.53
C VAL A 165 -16.86 -4.05 -47.17
N ASP A 166 -17.37 -4.84 -48.10
CA ASP A 166 -17.33 -6.31 -48.06
C ASP A 166 -17.51 -6.85 -49.49
N ARG A 167 -16.54 -6.51 -50.35
CA ARG A 167 -16.33 -7.14 -51.66
C ARG A 167 -14.86 -7.04 -52.05
N GLU A 168 -14.01 -7.79 -51.34
CA GLU A 168 -12.71 -8.21 -51.87
C GLU A 168 -12.12 -9.30 -50.97
N ASN A 169 -12.51 -10.56 -51.22
CA ASN A 169 -11.71 -11.75 -50.88
C ASN A 169 -12.29 -13.01 -51.54
N LYS A 170 -12.07 -13.12 -52.85
CA LYS A 170 -12.21 -14.37 -53.61
C LYS A 170 -11.14 -14.43 -54.70
N SER A 171 -9.97 -14.93 -54.34
CA SER A 171 -8.94 -15.57 -55.18
C SER A 171 -7.74 -15.72 -54.24
N VAL A 172 -7.29 -16.92 -53.83
CA VAL A 172 -6.43 -17.78 -54.63
C VAL A 172 -6.54 -19.21 -54.09
N LYS A 173 -7.15 -20.11 -54.87
CA LYS A 173 -7.00 -21.57 -54.78
C LYS A 173 -6.59 -22.09 -56.16
N LYS A 174 -5.28 -22.22 -56.37
CA LYS A 174 -4.55 -23.00 -57.39
C LYS A 174 -3.11 -22.56 -57.18
N THR A 175 -2.17 -23.39 -56.74
CA THR A 175 -1.57 -24.44 -57.56
C THR A 175 -0.79 -25.37 -56.62
N ARG A 176 -1.17 -26.66 -56.56
CA ARG A 176 -0.33 -27.75 -56.04
C ARG A 176 0.05 -28.60 -57.23
N ARG A 177 1.36 -28.65 -57.54
CA ARG A 177 2.13 -29.82 -58.05
C ARG A 177 3.34 -29.32 -58.85
N ALA A 178 4.52 -29.51 -58.29
CA ALA A 178 5.64 -30.19 -58.94
C ALA A 178 6.86 -30.07 -58.01
N LEU A 179 7.39 -31.23 -57.60
CA LEU A 179 8.81 -31.57 -57.51
C LEU A 179 8.95 -32.71 -56.51
N GLY A 180 9.17 -33.91 -57.06
CA GLY A 180 9.62 -35.07 -56.31
C GLY A 180 11.13 -35.13 -56.29
N MET A 181 11.69 -35.47 -55.13
CA MET A 181 12.99 -36.10 -54.87
C MET A 181 12.76 -36.86 -53.56
N GLY A 182 12.91 -38.18 -53.45
CA GLY A 182 14.14 -38.94 -53.66
C GLY A 182 14.53 -39.52 -52.30
N SER A 183 14.26 -40.81 -52.06
CA SER A 183 14.70 -41.59 -50.89
C SER A 183 16.22 -41.50 -50.76
N SER A 184 16.88 -41.47 -49.61
CA SER A 184 16.86 -42.52 -48.58
C SER A 184 17.71 -42.08 -47.36
N THR A 185 17.11 -41.35 -46.40
CA THR A 185 17.70 -41.12 -45.06
C THR A 185 16.65 -40.98 -43.95
N VAL A 186 15.38 -40.86 -44.32
CA VAL A 186 14.24 -40.65 -43.39
C VAL A 186 13.99 -41.82 -42.42
N PRO A 187 14.16 -43.10 -42.77
CA PRO A 187 13.83 -44.20 -41.85
C PRO A 187 14.76 -44.26 -40.63
N VAL A 188 16.03 -43.88 -40.78
CA VAL A 188 17.05 -43.95 -39.70
C VAL A 188 16.84 -42.84 -38.68
N ILE A 189 16.44 -41.65 -39.13
CA ILE A 189 16.16 -40.50 -38.26
C ILE A 189 14.87 -40.73 -37.46
N CYS A 190 13.84 -41.30 -38.09
CA CYS A 190 12.59 -41.63 -37.39
C CYS A 190 12.78 -42.75 -36.35
N LEU A 191 13.62 -43.75 -36.62
CA LEU A 191 13.94 -44.82 -35.67
C LEU A 191 14.80 -44.31 -34.50
N ALA A 192 15.75 -43.40 -34.75
CA ALA A 192 16.52 -42.76 -33.68
C ALA A 192 15.64 -41.87 -32.78
N PHE A 193 14.69 -41.13 -33.35
CA PHE A 193 13.72 -40.33 -32.58
C PHE A 193 12.76 -41.19 -31.76
N ALA A 194 12.29 -42.31 -32.31
CA ALA A 194 11.43 -43.25 -31.60
C ALA A 194 12.16 -43.95 -30.44
N ALA A 195 13.43 -44.33 -30.63
CA ALA A 195 14.26 -44.91 -29.58
C ALA A 195 14.58 -43.90 -28.47
N LEU A 196 14.80 -42.63 -28.81
CA LEU A 196 14.99 -41.54 -27.84
C LEU A 196 13.72 -41.30 -27.02
N LEU A 197 12.55 -41.28 -27.67
CA LEU A 197 11.26 -41.12 -27.00
C LEU A 197 10.93 -42.31 -26.08
N LEU A 198 11.26 -43.55 -26.50
CA LEU A 198 11.14 -44.74 -25.66
C LEU A 198 12.10 -44.70 -24.47
N PHE A 199 13.35 -44.27 -24.67
CA PHE A 199 14.32 -44.08 -23.60
C PHE A 199 13.80 -43.06 -22.57
N PHE A 200 13.30 -41.90 -23.01
CA PHE A 200 12.69 -40.90 -22.14
C PHE A 200 11.41 -41.40 -21.43
N TYR A 201 10.58 -42.20 -22.10
CA TYR A 201 9.37 -42.78 -21.49
C TYR A 201 9.72 -43.80 -20.39
N THR A 202 10.78 -44.59 -20.58
CA THR A 202 11.26 -45.56 -19.57
C THR A 202 12.06 -44.93 -18.43
N PHE A 203 12.74 -43.80 -18.65
CA PHE A 203 13.54 -43.12 -17.61
C PHE A 203 12.75 -42.09 -16.79
N ILE A 204 11.63 -41.59 -17.30
CA ILE A 204 10.76 -40.60 -16.60
C ILE A 204 9.54 -41.28 -15.95
N GLY A 205 9.33 -42.58 -16.19
CA GLY A 205 8.34 -43.39 -15.47
C GLY A 205 8.73 -43.67 -14.02
N GLN A 206 8.89 -42.63 -13.20
CA GLN A 206 8.79 -42.75 -11.75
C GLN A 206 7.34 -42.51 -11.35
N GLU A 207 6.80 -43.43 -10.55
CA GLU A 207 5.49 -43.33 -9.91
C GLU A 207 5.27 -41.94 -9.29
N PRO A 208 4.01 -41.48 -9.18
CA PRO A 208 3.71 -40.26 -8.44
C PRO A 208 4.21 -40.43 -7.00
N VAL A 209 5.36 -39.82 -6.70
CA VAL A 209 5.84 -39.68 -5.33
C VAL A 209 4.75 -38.91 -4.62
N LYS A 210 3.98 -39.60 -3.76
CA LYS A 210 3.16 -38.97 -2.75
C LYS A 210 4.10 -38.08 -1.94
N MET A 211 4.12 -36.78 -2.23
CA MET A 211 4.78 -35.80 -1.38
C MET A 211 4.08 -35.91 -0.03
N LYS A 212 4.78 -36.54 0.92
CA LYS A 212 4.41 -36.43 2.33
C LYS A 212 4.41 -34.93 2.67
N PRO A 213 3.45 -34.47 3.49
CA PRO A 213 3.40 -33.07 3.89
C PRO A 213 4.79 -32.64 4.35
N THR A 214 5.26 -31.53 3.79
CA THR A 214 6.48 -30.85 4.19
C THR A 214 6.46 -30.74 5.71
N ARG A 215 7.51 -31.28 6.32
CA ARG A 215 7.68 -31.32 7.77
C ARG A 215 7.48 -29.89 8.28
N ALA A 216 6.49 -29.69 9.16
CA ALA A 216 6.26 -28.41 9.83
C ALA A 216 7.60 -27.80 10.26
N PHE A 217 7.86 -26.57 9.83
CA PHE A 217 9.09 -25.85 10.11
C PHE A 217 9.27 -25.80 11.62
N ARG A 218 10.23 -26.57 12.15
CA ARG A 218 10.58 -26.52 13.58
C ARG A 218 11.57 -25.37 13.77
N PRO A 219 11.31 -24.42 14.69
CA PRO A 219 12.26 -23.36 14.99
C PRO A 219 13.58 -24.01 15.46
N SER A 220 14.68 -23.56 14.87
CA SER A 220 16.02 -23.91 15.34
C SER A 220 16.34 -23.08 16.58
N PRO A 221 17.12 -23.58 17.55
CA PRO A 221 17.57 -22.78 18.69
C PRO A 221 18.37 -21.55 18.22
N PRO A 222 18.41 -20.45 19.01
CA PRO A 222 19.15 -19.25 18.66
C PRO A 222 20.62 -19.58 18.41
N LEU A 223 21.12 -19.16 17.24
CA LEU A 223 22.48 -19.46 16.79
C LEU A 223 23.46 -18.43 17.37
N PRO A 224 24.73 -18.81 17.63
CA PRO A 224 25.74 -17.90 18.15
C PRO A 224 26.05 -16.78 17.13
N SER A 225 26.47 -15.60 17.61
CA SER A 225 26.76 -14.41 16.77
C SER A 225 27.80 -14.67 15.67
N SER A 226 28.74 -15.60 15.89
CA SER A 226 29.72 -16.07 14.89
C SER A 226 29.09 -16.67 13.62
N SER A 227 27.79 -16.98 13.66
CA SER A 227 27.02 -17.48 12.52
C SER A 227 26.77 -16.40 11.46
N TYR A 228 26.68 -15.11 11.84
CA TYR A 228 26.45 -14.03 10.89
C TYR A 228 27.68 -13.72 10.02
N ALA A 229 28.88 -13.80 10.59
CA ALA A 229 30.12 -13.51 9.89
C ALA A 229 30.44 -14.53 8.79
N THR A 230 29.94 -15.76 8.92
CA THR A 230 30.16 -16.87 7.97
C THR A 230 28.97 -17.12 7.05
N ALA A 231 27.80 -16.59 7.38
CA ALA A 231 26.59 -16.69 6.57
C ALA A 231 26.67 -15.86 5.28
N ASN A 232 26.13 -16.41 4.19
CA ASN A 232 25.85 -15.59 3.02
C ASN A 232 24.68 -14.62 3.28
N LYS A 233 24.46 -13.66 2.38
CA LYS A 233 23.42 -12.61 2.55
C LYS A 233 22.03 -13.17 2.89
N SER A 234 21.55 -14.14 2.11
CA SER A 234 20.24 -14.76 2.32
C SER A 234 20.16 -15.50 3.66
N GLN A 235 21.25 -16.13 4.08
CA GLN A 235 21.33 -16.76 5.40
C GLN A 235 21.34 -15.73 6.53
N GLN A 236 22.04 -14.59 6.39
CA GLN A 236 22.09 -13.55 7.42
C GLN A 236 20.70 -13.00 7.75
N ILE A 237 19.91 -12.67 6.73
CA ILE A 237 18.54 -12.18 6.92
C ILE A 237 17.64 -13.26 7.51
N GLU A 238 17.71 -14.50 7.00
CA GLU A 238 16.92 -15.61 7.53
C GLU A 238 17.22 -15.84 9.02
N LEU A 239 18.49 -15.95 9.39
CA LEU A 239 18.92 -16.12 10.78
C LEU A 239 18.38 -15.01 11.68
N PHE A 240 18.50 -13.75 11.25
CA PHE A 240 18.02 -12.60 12.01
C PHE A 240 16.51 -12.66 12.26
N PHE A 241 15.71 -12.92 11.23
CA PHE A 241 14.25 -13.01 11.38
C PHE A 241 13.84 -14.23 12.23
N GLN A 242 14.54 -15.36 12.11
CA GLN A 242 14.28 -16.55 12.93
C GLN A 242 14.44 -16.27 14.43
N GLU A 243 15.41 -15.45 14.82
CA GLU A 243 15.62 -15.05 16.23
C GLU A 243 14.44 -14.22 16.79
N GLN A 244 13.72 -13.48 15.93
CA GLN A 244 12.57 -12.67 16.34
C GLN A 244 11.24 -13.45 16.40
N VAL A 245 11.19 -14.67 15.85
CA VAL A 245 9.94 -15.45 15.69
C VAL A 245 9.23 -15.66 17.02
N GLU A 246 9.95 -16.06 18.07
CA GLU A 246 9.30 -16.42 19.34
C GLU A 246 8.67 -15.20 20.03
N GLY A 247 9.37 -14.07 20.06
CA GLY A 247 8.84 -12.83 20.61
C GLY A 247 7.61 -12.32 19.86
N ARG A 248 7.62 -12.45 18.53
CA ARG A 248 6.49 -12.08 17.66
C ARG A 248 5.30 -13.02 17.85
N LYS A 249 5.53 -14.34 17.94
CA LYS A 249 4.48 -15.33 18.23
C LYS A 249 3.81 -15.04 19.57
N HIS A 250 4.60 -14.77 20.61
CA HIS A 250 4.05 -14.47 21.93
C HIS A 250 3.10 -13.26 21.88
N ARG A 251 3.53 -12.16 21.23
CA ARG A 251 2.69 -10.97 21.03
C ARG A 251 1.45 -11.25 20.20
N PHE A 252 1.60 -12.03 19.13
CA PHE A 252 0.47 -12.41 18.29
C PHE A 252 -0.57 -13.23 19.06
N GLU A 253 -0.13 -14.14 19.94
CA GLU A 253 -1.03 -14.88 20.83
C GLU A 253 -1.75 -13.95 21.83
N THR A 254 -1.08 -12.91 22.34
CA THR A 254 -1.75 -11.88 23.15
C THR A 254 -2.85 -11.17 22.36
N ALA A 255 -2.57 -10.77 21.11
CA ALA A 255 -3.56 -10.14 20.23
C ALA A 255 -4.73 -11.08 19.93
N LEU A 256 -4.44 -12.37 19.67
CA LEU A 256 -5.45 -13.38 19.34
C LEU A 256 -6.40 -13.68 20.49
N ASN A 257 -5.88 -13.67 21.72
CA ASN A 257 -6.65 -13.93 22.94
C ASN A 257 -7.32 -12.67 23.52
N SER A 258 -7.07 -11.50 22.95
CA SER A 258 -7.72 -10.25 23.36
C SER A 258 -9.17 -10.22 22.87
N ASN A 259 -10.09 -9.76 23.73
CA ASN A 259 -11.48 -9.51 23.34
C ASN A 259 -11.64 -8.22 22.53
N ASN A 260 -10.64 -7.33 22.57
CA ASN A 260 -10.64 -6.06 21.85
C ASN A 260 -9.19 -5.70 21.47
N PRO A 261 -8.58 -6.43 20.51
CA PRO A 261 -7.21 -6.18 20.11
C PRO A 261 -7.10 -4.79 19.49
N THR A 262 -6.04 -4.08 19.85
CA THR A 262 -5.71 -2.77 19.30
C THR A 262 -4.81 -2.91 18.09
N LEU A 263 -4.62 -1.80 17.34
CA LEU A 263 -3.64 -1.76 16.25
C LEU A 263 -2.23 -2.11 16.75
N VAL A 264 -1.89 -1.68 17.97
CA VAL A 264 -0.60 -1.96 18.61
C VAL A 264 -0.42 -3.46 18.82
N ASP A 265 -1.43 -4.13 19.41
CA ASP A 265 -1.38 -5.58 19.68
C ASP A 265 -1.12 -6.38 18.40
N VAL A 266 -1.74 -5.97 17.29
CA VAL A 266 -1.58 -6.61 15.98
C VAL A 266 -0.24 -6.26 15.35
N PHE A 267 0.04 -4.99 15.08
CA PHE A 267 1.15 -4.57 14.22
C PHE A 267 2.53 -4.80 14.86
N GLU A 268 2.66 -4.71 16.19
CA GLU A 268 3.91 -5.04 16.88
C GLU A 268 4.23 -6.54 16.85
N ALA A 269 3.25 -7.39 16.56
CA ALA A 269 3.44 -8.82 16.41
C ALA A 269 3.86 -9.22 14.99
N LEU A 270 3.55 -8.41 13.98
CA LEU A 270 3.74 -8.75 12.57
C LEU A 270 5.15 -8.47 12.07
N ALA A 271 5.59 -9.31 11.14
CA ALA A 271 6.76 -9.10 10.30
C ALA A 271 6.53 -9.73 8.92
N GLN A 272 7.29 -9.29 7.93
CA GLN A 272 7.35 -9.97 6.66
C GLN A 272 7.95 -11.38 6.85
N GLU A 273 7.21 -12.40 6.44
CA GLU A 273 7.60 -13.82 6.58
C GLU A 273 8.30 -14.36 5.33
N VAL A 274 8.22 -13.63 4.22
CA VAL A 274 8.82 -14.01 2.94
C VAL A 274 9.36 -12.79 2.22
N ASP A 275 10.61 -12.86 1.78
CA ASP A 275 11.20 -11.86 0.91
C ASP A 275 10.74 -12.06 -0.54
N CYS A 276 10.10 -11.04 -1.13
CA CYS A 276 9.75 -11.01 -2.54
C CYS A 276 10.56 -9.91 -3.26
N PRO A 277 11.63 -10.27 -3.99
CA PRO A 277 12.47 -9.31 -4.71
C PRO A 277 11.76 -8.51 -5.80
N LEU A 278 10.56 -8.94 -6.22
CA LEU A 278 9.74 -8.31 -7.26
C LEU A 278 8.38 -7.88 -6.71
N LEU A 279 8.33 -7.42 -5.46
CA LEU A 279 7.12 -6.89 -4.85
C LEU A 279 6.83 -5.48 -5.39
N VAL A 280 5.66 -5.31 -6.01
CA VAL A 280 5.25 -4.03 -6.61
C VAL A 280 3.81 -3.69 -6.28
N ARG A 281 3.48 -2.41 -6.17
CA ARG A 281 2.10 -1.93 -5.95
C ARG A 281 1.40 -1.75 -7.29
N VAL A 282 0.49 -2.67 -7.62
CA VAL A 282 -0.25 -2.70 -8.89
C VAL A 282 -1.56 -1.94 -8.73
N GLY A 283 -1.85 -1.02 -9.65
CA GLY A 283 -3.05 -0.17 -9.65
C GLY A 283 -2.72 1.30 -9.40
N SER A 284 -3.70 2.06 -8.90
CA SER A 284 -3.52 3.45 -8.49
C SER A 284 -2.34 3.58 -7.51
N VAL A 285 -1.62 4.71 -7.54
CA VAL A 285 -0.54 5.00 -6.57
C VAL A 285 -1.09 5.30 -5.17
N GLY A 286 -2.28 5.91 -5.08
CA GLY A 286 -3.05 6.10 -3.84
C GLY A 286 -3.99 4.93 -3.56
N ASP A 287 -5.18 5.19 -3.04
CA ASP A 287 -6.16 4.14 -2.73
C ASP A 287 -6.48 3.20 -3.91
N GLY A 288 -6.80 1.94 -3.61
CA GLY A 288 -7.22 0.90 -4.56
C GLY A 288 -6.10 0.03 -5.15
N GLY A 289 -4.84 0.52 -5.19
CA GLY A 289 -3.69 -0.28 -5.60
C GLY A 289 -3.32 -1.33 -4.54
N LYS A 290 -2.87 -2.52 -4.95
CA LYS A 290 -2.51 -3.62 -4.03
C LYS A 290 -1.10 -4.15 -4.29
N TRP A 291 -0.43 -4.64 -3.25
CA TRP A 291 0.92 -5.21 -3.35
C TRP A 291 0.89 -6.63 -3.94
N VAL A 292 1.60 -6.83 -5.04
CA VAL A 292 1.66 -8.11 -5.78
C VAL A 292 3.12 -8.55 -5.92
N CYS A 293 3.39 -9.80 -5.58
CA CYS A 293 4.71 -10.38 -5.77
C CYS A 293 4.86 -10.91 -7.20
N ASN A 294 5.84 -10.37 -7.93
CA ASN A 294 6.22 -10.80 -9.28
C ASN A 294 5.03 -10.98 -10.26
N PRO A 295 4.25 -9.92 -10.54
CA PRO A 295 3.10 -10.00 -11.43
C PRO A 295 3.44 -10.49 -12.85
N TRP A 296 4.69 -10.31 -13.32
CA TRP A 296 5.15 -10.80 -14.63
C TRP A 296 5.18 -12.32 -14.78
N LYS A 297 5.04 -13.09 -13.69
CA LYS A 297 5.04 -14.56 -13.71
C LYS A 297 3.65 -15.17 -13.79
N ILE A 298 2.58 -14.38 -13.90
CA ILE A 298 1.24 -14.93 -14.12
C ILE A 298 1.25 -15.84 -15.37
N PRO A 299 0.77 -17.09 -15.29
CA PRO A 299 0.67 -17.93 -16.47
C PRO A 299 -0.34 -17.33 -17.46
N LYS A 300 -0.16 -17.62 -18.76
CA LYS A 300 -1.17 -17.27 -19.76
C LYS A 300 -2.49 -17.96 -19.43
N GLY A 301 -3.57 -17.19 -19.37
CA GLY A 301 -4.88 -17.62 -18.89
C GLY A 301 -4.99 -17.74 -17.38
N GLY A 302 -3.99 -17.27 -16.61
CA GLY A 302 -4.03 -17.23 -15.15
C GLY A 302 -5.25 -16.45 -14.66
N ILE A 303 -5.97 -17.02 -13.71
CA ILE A 303 -7.25 -16.51 -13.26
C ILE A 303 -7.03 -15.50 -12.14
N VAL A 304 -7.63 -14.33 -12.25
CA VAL A 304 -7.58 -13.27 -11.23
C VAL A 304 -9.00 -12.93 -10.84
N PHE A 305 -9.29 -13.01 -9.54
CA PHE A 305 -10.54 -12.50 -8.98
C PHE A 305 -10.24 -11.18 -8.28
N SER A 306 -10.97 -10.13 -8.67
CA SER A 306 -10.93 -8.81 -8.05
C SER A 306 -12.31 -8.50 -7.48
N LEU A 307 -12.43 -8.57 -6.17
CA LEU A 307 -13.70 -8.47 -5.45
C LEU A 307 -13.81 -7.11 -4.78
N GLY A 308 -14.91 -6.40 -5.04
CA GLY A 308 -15.17 -5.04 -4.53
C GLY A 308 -14.33 -3.97 -5.21
N SER A 309 -14.54 -3.81 -6.52
CA SER A 309 -13.85 -2.80 -7.33
C SER A 309 -14.31 -1.36 -7.10
N ARG A 310 -15.57 -1.16 -6.71
CA ARG A 310 -16.23 0.15 -6.53
C ARG A 310 -16.04 1.12 -7.71
N ASN A 311 -16.06 0.59 -8.94
CA ASN A 311 -15.75 1.31 -10.19
C ASN A 311 -14.30 1.75 -10.39
N ASP A 312 -13.38 1.48 -9.47
CA ASP A 312 -11.96 1.57 -9.74
C ASP A 312 -11.49 0.28 -10.41
N ILE A 313 -10.90 0.43 -11.61
CA ILE A 313 -10.33 -0.67 -12.40
C ILE A 313 -8.84 -0.46 -12.69
N SER A 314 -8.19 0.39 -11.89
CA SER A 314 -6.77 0.72 -11.99
C SER A 314 -5.90 -0.53 -11.83
N PHE A 315 -6.19 -1.37 -10.84
CA PHE A 315 -5.50 -2.63 -10.57
C PHE A 315 -5.56 -3.56 -11.79
N GLU A 316 -6.74 -3.78 -12.34
CA GLU A 316 -6.96 -4.67 -13.47
C GLU A 316 -6.26 -4.17 -14.73
N LYS A 317 -6.38 -2.87 -15.01
CA LYS A 317 -5.71 -2.24 -16.16
C LYS A 317 -4.20 -2.35 -16.07
N GLU A 318 -3.63 -2.03 -14.91
CA GLU A 318 -2.19 -2.11 -14.74
C GLU A 318 -1.69 -3.56 -14.76
N LEU A 319 -2.42 -4.50 -14.14
CA LEU A 319 -2.08 -5.92 -14.20
C LEU A 319 -2.07 -6.44 -15.63
N GLN A 320 -3.07 -6.12 -16.46
CA GLN A 320 -3.07 -6.52 -17.87
C GLN A 320 -1.93 -5.89 -18.67
N ARG A 321 -1.57 -4.64 -18.37
CA ARG A 321 -0.42 -3.97 -18.97
C ARG A 321 0.89 -4.67 -18.62
N ILE A 322 1.12 -4.99 -17.35
CA ILE A 322 2.31 -5.69 -16.85
C ILE A 322 2.45 -7.08 -17.49
N THR A 323 1.33 -7.78 -17.59
CA THR A 323 1.29 -9.20 -17.98
C THR A 323 1.15 -9.40 -19.48
N GLY A 324 1.01 -8.32 -20.26
CA GLY A 324 0.83 -8.40 -21.71
C GLY A 324 -0.49 -9.06 -22.11
N MET A 325 -1.57 -8.76 -21.39
CA MET A 325 -2.90 -9.36 -21.54
C MET A 325 -2.95 -10.88 -21.26
N ALA A 326 -2.03 -11.40 -20.45
CA ALA A 326 -1.96 -12.82 -20.15
C ALA A 326 -3.03 -13.28 -19.15
N ALA A 327 -3.53 -12.39 -18.27
CA ALA A 327 -4.48 -12.75 -17.23
C ALA A 327 -5.92 -12.83 -17.73
N THR A 328 -6.73 -13.71 -17.13
CA THR A 328 -8.19 -13.69 -17.22
C THR A 328 -8.72 -13.08 -15.93
N ILE A 329 -9.27 -11.87 -16.02
CA ILE A 329 -9.70 -11.11 -14.84
C ILE A 329 -11.22 -11.12 -14.72
N ILE A 330 -11.69 -11.49 -13.53
CA ILE A 330 -13.09 -11.46 -13.12
C ILE A 330 -13.20 -10.41 -12.01
N THR A 331 -13.84 -9.29 -12.34
CA THR A 331 -14.16 -8.22 -11.40
C THR A 331 -15.59 -8.40 -10.92
N VAL A 332 -15.78 -8.51 -9.60
CA VAL A 332 -17.10 -8.72 -8.99
C VAL A 332 -17.40 -7.59 -8.03
N ASP A 333 -18.61 -7.05 -8.10
CA ASP A 333 -19.06 -5.99 -7.19
C ASP A 333 -20.56 -6.07 -6.94
N ARG A 334 -20.96 -5.80 -5.69
CA ARG A 334 -22.37 -5.75 -5.28
C ARG A 334 -23.09 -4.53 -5.86
N THR A 335 -22.34 -3.50 -6.23
CA THR A 335 -22.87 -2.30 -6.87
C THR A 335 -22.77 -2.44 -8.38
N SER A 336 -23.80 -1.97 -9.09
CA SER A 336 -23.75 -1.95 -10.55
C SER A 336 -22.63 -1.04 -11.03
N ALA A 337 -21.76 -1.54 -11.91
CA ALA A 337 -20.70 -0.73 -12.50
C ALA A 337 -21.25 0.32 -13.47
N ALA A 338 -20.61 1.49 -13.51
CA ALA A 338 -20.83 2.50 -14.53
C ALA A 338 -20.46 1.95 -15.92
N SER A 339 -21.08 2.47 -16.98
CA SER A 339 -20.81 2.00 -18.35
C SER A 339 -19.34 2.14 -18.74
N SER A 340 -18.69 3.25 -18.34
CA SER A 340 -17.26 3.47 -18.57
C SER A 340 -16.37 2.42 -17.91
N THR A 341 -16.77 1.91 -16.74
CA THR A 341 -16.06 0.86 -16.02
C THR A 341 -16.16 -0.46 -16.77
N VAL A 342 -17.39 -0.82 -17.19
CA VAL A 342 -17.64 -2.05 -17.96
C VAL A 342 -16.91 -2.01 -19.29
N ASP A 343 -16.94 -0.88 -20.00
CA ASP A 343 -16.22 -0.70 -21.27
C ASP A 343 -14.69 -0.76 -21.05
N GLY A 344 -14.18 -0.13 -20.01
CA GLY A 344 -12.76 -0.20 -19.64
C GLY A 344 -12.27 -1.61 -19.28
N LEU A 345 -13.11 -2.43 -18.63
CA LEU A 345 -12.81 -3.84 -18.37
C LEU A 345 -12.81 -4.66 -19.66
N ARG A 346 -13.77 -4.42 -20.57
CA ARG A 346 -13.82 -5.10 -21.88
C ARG A 346 -12.59 -4.82 -22.73
N GLU A 347 -12.08 -3.58 -22.73
CA GLU A 347 -10.87 -3.18 -23.45
C GLU A 347 -9.62 -4.00 -23.04
N ILE A 348 -9.59 -4.46 -21.79
CA ILE A 348 -8.48 -5.25 -21.24
C ILE A 348 -8.83 -6.74 -21.10
N ASN A 349 -9.86 -7.22 -21.80
CA ASN A 349 -10.33 -8.61 -21.74
C ASN A 349 -10.68 -9.09 -20.31
N ALA A 350 -11.21 -8.19 -19.48
CA ALA A 350 -11.73 -8.47 -18.15
C ALA A 350 -13.26 -8.50 -18.15
N THR A 351 -13.83 -9.28 -17.25
CA THR A 351 -15.29 -9.46 -17.12
C THR A 351 -15.79 -8.82 -15.84
N PHE A 352 -16.88 -8.05 -15.94
CA PHE A 352 -17.60 -7.55 -14.76
C PHE A 352 -18.78 -8.47 -14.41
N VAL A 353 -18.93 -8.79 -13.13
CA VAL A 353 -20.06 -9.54 -12.58
C VAL A 353 -20.73 -8.69 -11.50
N HIS A 354 -22.00 -8.34 -11.72
CA HIS A 354 -22.82 -7.67 -10.71
C HIS A 354 -23.37 -8.72 -9.73
N ALA A 355 -22.71 -8.87 -8.60
CA ALA A 355 -23.03 -9.86 -7.57
C ALA A 355 -22.41 -9.45 -6.23
N GLU A 356 -23.06 -9.84 -5.14
CA GLU A 356 -22.45 -9.77 -3.81
C GLU A 356 -21.67 -11.06 -3.53
N ILE A 357 -20.45 -10.92 -2.99
CA ILE A 357 -19.68 -12.07 -2.52
C ILE A 357 -20.08 -12.35 -1.07
N ALA A 358 -20.51 -13.58 -0.80
CA ALA A 358 -20.99 -14.01 0.50
C ALA A 358 -20.46 -15.42 0.86
N ASP A 359 -20.72 -15.85 2.09
CA ASP A 359 -20.38 -17.18 2.60
C ASP A 359 -21.28 -18.30 2.04
N SER A 360 -22.44 -17.93 1.49
CA SER A 360 -23.42 -18.80 0.87
C SER A 360 -23.98 -18.18 -0.42
N THR A 361 -24.41 -19.04 -1.35
CA THR A 361 -24.97 -18.61 -2.64
C THR A 361 -26.49 -18.49 -2.54
N ASP A 362 -27.01 -17.32 -2.90
CA ASP A 362 -28.43 -17.04 -3.08
C ASP A 362 -28.61 -16.35 -4.43
N ILE A 363 -29.05 -17.12 -5.43
CA ILE A 363 -29.22 -16.62 -6.80
C ILE A 363 -30.45 -15.72 -6.96
N ASP A 364 -31.39 -15.76 -6.01
CA ASP A 364 -32.64 -15.00 -6.05
C ASP A 364 -32.49 -13.63 -5.36
N ALA A 365 -31.41 -13.43 -4.58
CA ALA A 365 -31.00 -12.15 -4.02
C ALA A 365 -30.76 -11.09 -5.11
N LYS A 366 -30.84 -9.80 -4.74
CA LYS A 366 -30.69 -8.65 -5.65
C LYS A 366 -29.70 -7.62 -5.06
N PRO A 367 -28.44 -7.58 -5.55
CA PRO A 367 -27.86 -8.46 -6.57
C PRO A 367 -27.74 -9.92 -6.07
N PRO A 368 -27.56 -10.91 -6.97
CA PRO A 368 -27.35 -12.29 -6.55
C PRO A 368 -26.13 -12.42 -5.64
N HIS A 369 -26.25 -13.23 -4.59
CA HIS A 369 -25.14 -13.57 -3.70
C HIS A 369 -24.45 -14.82 -4.22
N TYR A 370 -23.13 -14.82 -4.25
CA TYR A 370 -22.35 -16.01 -4.59
C TYR A 370 -21.19 -16.21 -3.62
N THR A 371 -20.90 -17.48 -3.34
CA THR A 371 -19.56 -17.84 -2.86
C THR A 371 -18.54 -17.70 -3.99
N VAL A 372 -17.30 -17.41 -3.65
CA VAL A 372 -16.20 -17.36 -4.63
C VAL A 372 -16.05 -18.71 -5.35
N ALA A 373 -16.20 -19.82 -4.62
CA ALA A 373 -16.13 -21.17 -5.18
C ALA A 373 -17.23 -21.47 -6.21
N ASP A 374 -18.45 -20.96 -5.99
CA ASP A 374 -19.56 -21.15 -6.92
C ASP A 374 -19.39 -20.32 -8.18
N LEU A 375 -18.88 -19.09 -8.08
CA LEU A 375 -18.50 -18.29 -9.24
C LEU A 375 -17.38 -18.96 -10.04
N MET A 376 -16.33 -19.44 -9.37
CA MET A 376 -15.26 -20.21 -10.01
C MET A 376 -15.84 -21.40 -10.80
N ARG A 377 -16.69 -22.21 -10.17
CA ARG A 377 -17.32 -23.38 -10.80
C ARG A 377 -18.21 -22.99 -11.97
N LYS A 378 -19.03 -21.96 -11.82
CA LYS A 378 -19.89 -21.41 -12.88
C LYS A 378 -19.09 -20.95 -14.10
N MET A 379 -17.88 -20.45 -13.88
CA MET A 379 -16.98 -19.96 -14.94
C MET A 379 -15.96 -21.01 -15.40
N GLY A 380 -16.00 -22.23 -14.84
CA GLY A 380 -15.11 -23.33 -15.21
C GLY A 380 -13.66 -23.18 -14.70
N HIS A 381 -13.43 -22.40 -13.65
CA HIS A 381 -12.14 -22.18 -13.03
C HIS A 381 -11.93 -23.10 -11.82
N LYS A 382 -10.72 -23.63 -11.66
CA LYS A 382 -10.34 -24.54 -10.54
C LYS A 382 -9.26 -23.98 -9.62
N HIS A 383 -8.62 -22.89 -10.05
CA HIS A 383 -7.49 -22.27 -9.36
C HIS A 383 -7.56 -20.77 -9.61
N ILE A 384 -7.20 -19.98 -8.59
CA ILE A 384 -7.00 -18.53 -8.70
C ILE A 384 -5.51 -18.25 -8.57
N GLU A 385 -4.93 -17.53 -9.52
CA GLU A 385 -3.56 -17.06 -9.37
C GLU A 385 -3.53 -15.92 -8.33
N PHE A 386 -4.27 -14.85 -8.56
CA PHE A 386 -4.37 -13.69 -7.65
C PHE A 386 -5.80 -13.44 -7.20
N LEU A 387 -5.99 -13.29 -5.90
CA LEU A 387 -7.25 -12.91 -5.28
C LEU A 387 -7.09 -11.53 -4.62
N LYS A 388 -7.61 -10.48 -5.25
CA LYS A 388 -7.84 -9.17 -4.61
C LYS A 388 -9.21 -9.20 -3.97
N ILE A 389 -9.29 -8.90 -2.68
CA ILE A 389 -10.54 -8.92 -1.92
C ILE A 389 -10.66 -7.72 -0.99
N ASP A 390 -11.71 -6.95 -1.22
CA ASP A 390 -12.00 -5.71 -0.51
C ASP A 390 -13.52 -5.52 -0.54
N ILE A 391 -14.22 -6.21 0.36
CA ILE A 391 -15.68 -6.42 0.35
C ILE A 391 -16.33 -5.95 1.66
N GLU A 392 -15.80 -4.88 2.23
CA GLU A 392 -16.43 -4.05 3.28
C GLU A 392 -16.83 -4.86 4.53
N GLY A 393 -15.95 -5.77 4.97
CA GLY A 393 -16.09 -6.56 6.20
C GLY A 393 -16.49 -8.02 5.97
N ALA A 394 -16.97 -8.39 4.77
CA ALA A 394 -17.31 -9.78 4.48
C ALA A 394 -16.07 -10.70 4.30
N GLU A 395 -14.86 -10.15 4.30
CA GLU A 395 -13.60 -10.92 4.16
C GLU A 395 -13.47 -11.96 5.28
N VAL A 396 -13.93 -11.61 6.48
CA VAL A 396 -13.77 -12.40 7.71
C VAL A 396 -14.64 -13.65 7.73
N THR A 397 -15.69 -13.70 6.91
CA THR A 397 -16.54 -14.89 6.73
C THR A 397 -16.24 -15.60 5.42
N VAL A 398 -16.00 -14.85 4.34
CA VAL A 398 -15.77 -15.37 2.99
C VAL A 398 -14.43 -16.09 2.86
N LEU A 399 -13.33 -15.47 3.31
CA LEU A 399 -11.99 -16.04 3.12
C LEU A 399 -11.81 -17.36 3.87
N PRO A 400 -12.15 -17.49 5.17
CA PRO A 400 -12.04 -18.76 5.88
C PRO A 400 -12.77 -19.90 5.19
N HIS A 401 -14.02 -19.66 4.77
CA HIS A 401 -14.83 -20.67 4.09
C HIS A 401 -14.23 -21.05 2.73
N PHE A 402 -13.75 -20.07 1.97
CA PHE A 402 -13.16 -20.29 0.66
C PHE A 402 -11.84 -21.09 0.71
N LEU A 403 -10.94 -20.75 1.64
CA LEU A 403 -9.62 -21.37 1.75
C LEU A 403 -9.66 -22.83 2.23
N ASN A 404 -10.76 -23.29 2.83
CA ASN A 404 -10.91 -24.69 3.26
C ASN A 404 -10.86 -25.71 2.12
N SER A 405 -11.19 -25.31 0.88
CA SER A 405 -11.35 -26.24 -0.24
C SER A 405 -10.83 -25.75 -1.58
N ASN A 406 -10.30 -24.51 -1.65
CA ASN A 406 -9.87 -23.89 -2.90
C ASN A 406 -8.42 -23.42 -2.80
N SER A 407 -7.76 -23.38 -3.95
CA SER A 407 -6.35 -22.98 -4.05
C SER A 407 -6.21 -21.58 -4.64
N VAL A 408 -5.39 -20.76 -3.99
CA VAL A 408 -4.97 -19.44 -4.46
C VAL A 408 -3.46 -19.34 -4.36
N CYS A 409 -2.79 -18.68 -5.31
CA CYS A 409 -1.37 -18.39 -5.19
C CYS A 409 -1.06 -17.15 -4.35
N GLN A 410 -1.71 -16.01 -4.61
CA GLN A 410 -1.55 -14.79 -3.81
C GLN A 410 -2.89 -14.18 -3.42
N ILE A 411 -2.96 -13.67 -2.19
CA ILE A 411 -4.13 -12.97 -1.64
C ILE A 411 -3.72 -11.55 -1.30
N MET A 412 -4.49 -10.57 -1.75
CA MET A 412 -4.39 -9.19 -1.31
C MET A 412 -5.72 -8.80 -0.70
N VAL A 413 -5.75 -8.56 0.61
CA VAL A 413 -6.96 -8.36 1.40
C VAL A 413 -6.89 -7.05 2.17
N GLU A 414 -7.98 -6.29 2.14
CA GLU A 414 -8.24 -5.22 3.11
C GLU A 414 -9.11 -5.76 4.25
N ILE A 415 -8.67 -5.54 5.49
CA ILE A 415 -9.44 -5.89 6.69
C ILE A 415 -9.95 -4.58 7.30
N HIS A 416 -11.27 -4.44 7.36
CA HIS A 416 -11.93 -3.19 7.71
C HIS A 416 -11.97 -2.90 9.22
N LYS A 417 -11.61 -3.88 10.04
CA LYS A 417 -11.60 -3.77 11.50
C LYS A 417 -10.46 -4.53 12.14
N VAL A 418 -9.82 -3.89 13.11
CA VAL A 418 -8.71 -4.51 13.86
C VAL A 418 -9.15 -5.72 14.70
N GLU A 419 -10.38 -5.72 15.22
CA GLU A 419 -10.94 -6.80 16.05
C GLU A 419 -10.97 -8.16 15.34
N ASP A 420 -11.14 -8.16 14.02
CA ASP A 420 -11.22 -9.37 13.20
C ASP A 420 -9.84 -9.85 12.73
N THR A 421 -8.84 -8.98 12.81
CA THR A 421 -7.54 -9.17 12.17
C THR A 421 -6.78 -10.39 12.72
N PRO A 422 -6.55 -10.57 14.04
CA PRO A 422 -5.76 -11.71 14.53
C PRO A 422 -6.31 -13.07 14.09
N LYS A 423 -7.64 -13.25 14.15
CA LYS A 423 -8.30 -14.51 13.81
C LYS A 423 -8.23 -14.80 12.30
N LEU A 424 -8.46 -13.78 11.47
CA LEU A 424 -8.36 -13.93 10.02
C LEU A 424 -6.91 -14.21 9.59
N LEU A 425 -5.94 -13.49 10.13
CA LEU A 425 -4.51 -13.73 9.89
C LEU A 425 -4.09 -15.15 10.30
N ARG A 426 -4.51 -15.62 11.47
CA ARG A 426 -4.26 -17.01 11.92
C ARG A 426 -4.87 -18.03 10.95
N THR A 427 -6.07 -17.76 10.44
CA THR A 427 -6.75 -18.64 9.48
C THR A 427 -6.01 -18.70 8.15
N ILE A 428 -5.59 -17.55 7.61
CA ILE A 428 -4.81 -17.46 6.37
C ILE A 428 -3.46 -18.19 6.54
N ALA A 429 -2.76 -17.97 7.65
CA ALA A 429 -1.50 -18.64 7.96
C ALA A 429 -1.67 -20.18 8.06
N ASN A 430 -2.72 -20.65 8.73
CA ASN A 430 -3.02 -22.09 8.84
C ASN A 430 -3.38 -22.72 7.48
N ALA A 431 -3.81 -21.93 6.50
CA ALA A 431 -4.03 -22.36 5.13
C ALA A 431 -2.75 -22.39 4.28
N GLY A 432 -1.57 -22.18 4.88
CA GLY A 432 -0.26 -22.30 4.20
C GLY A 432 0.20 -21.02 3.49
N PHE A 433 -0.36 -19.86 3.87
CA PHE A 433 0.04 -18.56 3.34
C PHE A 433 1.05 -17.87 4.25
N LEU A 434 2.03 -17.21 3.64
CA LEU A 434 3.04 -16.40 4.32
C LEU A 434 2.78 -14.91 4.04
N LEU A 435 2.94 -14.09 5.07
CA LEU A 435 2.76 -12.64 4.98
C LEU A 435 3.93 -11.99 4.21
N MET A 436 3.62 -11.33 3.09
CA MET A 436 4.60 -10.61 2.27
C MET A 436 4.68 -9.12 2.61
N LYS A 437 3.53 -8.52 2.88
CA LYS A 437 3.40 -7.07 3.09
C LYS A 437 2.15 -6.79 3.90
N TYR A 438 2.25 -5.80 4.76
CA TYR A 438 1.15 -5.28 5.58
C TYR A 438 1.33 -3.78 5.74
N GLU A 439 0.23 -3.04 5.82
CA GLU A 439 0.23 -1.60 6.09
C GLU A 439 -1.12 -1.14 6.66
N ILE A 440 -1.08 -0.09 7.50
CA ILE A 440 -2.28 0.60 7.96
C ILE A 440 -2.80 1.44 6.79
N ASN A 441 -4.09 1.34 6.47
CA ASN A 441 -4.71 2.17 5.44
C ASN A 441 -4.94 3.59 6.02
N PRO A 442 -4.34 4.67 5.44
CA PRO A 442 -4.50 6.03 5.96
C PRO A 442 -5.95 6.53 5.94
N HIS A 443 -6.82 6.01 5.06
CA HIS A 443 -8.24 6.37 5.00
C HIS A 443 -9.04 5.86 6.21
N GLY A 444 -8.56 4.81 6.87
CA GLY A 444 -9.24 4.13 7.96
C GLY A 444 -8.35 3.88 9.20
N ALA A 445 -7.22 4.58 9.32
CA ALA A 445 -6.25 4.36 10.40
C ALA A 445 -6.88 4.46 11.80
N ALA A 446 -7.81 5.40 12.00
CA ALA A 446 -8.49 5.60 13.28
C ALA A 446 -9.43 4.45 13.70
N VAL A 447 -9.86 3.60 12.74
CA VAL A 447 -10.73 2.44 12.98
C VAL A 447 -10.03 1.11 12.67
N GLY A 448 -8.73 1.17 12.40
CA GLY A 448 -7.88 -0.01 12.24
C GLY A 448 -7.96 -0.68 10.87
N VAL A 449 -8.41 0.01 9.82
CA VAL A 449 -8.39 -0.54 8.45
C VAL A 449 -6.95 -0.78 8.04
N SER A 450 -6.68 -1.99 7.57
CA SER A 450 -5.32 -2.43 7.23
C SER A 450 -5.31 -3.34 6.01
N GLU A 451 -4.29 -3.22 5.20
CA GLU A 451 -4.09 -4.05 4.00
C GLU A 451 -3.00 -5.09 4.24
N TYR A 452 -3.20 -6.28 3.66
CA TYR A 452 -2.27 -7.40 3.74
C TYR A 452 -2.11 -8.07 2.38
N ALA A 453 -0.90 -8.53 2.09
CA ALA A 453 -0.61 -9.36 0.92
C ALA A 453 0.10 -10.65 1.36
N PHE A 454 -0.39 -11.77 0.85
CA PHE A 454 0.10 -13.11 1.17
C PHE A 454 0.46 -13.91 -0.08
N ILE A 455 1.38 -14.85 0.07
CA ILE A 455 1.69 -15.88 -0.93
C ILE A 455 1.61 -17.25 -0.29
N HIS A 456 1.00 -18.20 -1.01
CA HIS A 456 0.98 -19.58 -0.56
C HIS A 456 2.38 -20.19 -0.70
N GLU A 457 2.82 -20.97 0.30
CA GLU A 457 4.11 -21.69 0.29
C GLU A 457 4.36 -22.49 -1.01
N ASN A 458 3.32 -23.09 -1.59
CA ASN A 458 3.40 -23.87 -2.84
C ASN A 458 3.70 -23.00 -4.07
N CYS A 459 3.47 -21.69 -3.99
CA CYS A 459 3.72 -20.74 -5.07
C CYS A 459 5.08 -20.02 -4.92
N MET A 460 5.78 -20.19 -3.79
CA MET A 460 7.16 -19.70 -3.61
C MET A 460 8.15 -20.40 -4.55
N ALA A 461 7.98 -21.69 -4.84
CA ALA A 461 8.84 -22.42 -5.78
C ALA A 461 8.64 -21.98 -7.25
N LYS A 462 7.45 -21.46 -7.60
CA LYS A 462 7.18 -20.90 -8.93
C LYS A 462 7.92 -19.57 -9.17
N SER A 463 8.33 -18.85 -8.11
CA SER A 463 9.18 -17.65 -8.21
C SER A 463 10.69 -17.96 -8.17
N LEU A 464 11.09 -19.14 -7.67
CA LEU A 464 12.47 -19.57 -7.45
C LEU A 464 13.01 -20.62 -8.43
N MET A 465 12.26 -21.01 -9.47
CA MET A 465 12.83 -21.80 -10.58
C MET A 465 13.78 -20.95 -11.42
N THR A 466 14.95 -20.65 -10.85
CA THR A 466 16.13 -20.25 -11.58
C THR A 466 16.71 -21.47 -12.29
N SER A 467 17.12 -21.20 -13.52
CA SER A 467 17.62 -22.13 -14.52
C SER A 467 18.89 -22.88 -14.06
N SER A 468 18.73 -24.02 -13.40
CA SER A 468 19.87 -24.95 -13.17
C SER A 468 19.85 -26.15 -14.11
N LYS A 469 18.68 -26.56 -14.64
CA LYS A 469 18.59 -27.66 -15.63
C LYS A 469 18.52 -27.18 -17.07
N LEU A 470 18.03 -25.95 -17.33
CA LEU A 470 18.04 -25.37 -18.68
C LEU A 470 19.42 -24.87 -19.10
N SER A 471 20.26 -24.41 -18.16
CA SER A 471 21.58 -23.83 -18.46
C SER A 471 22.55 -24.83 -19.08
N ILE A 472 22.48 -26.11 -18.71
CA ILE A 472 23.33 -27.16 -19.30
C ILE A 472 22.87 -27.48 -20.75
N ILE A 473 21.56 -27.42 -21.01
CA ILE A 473 20.98 -27.69 -22.33
C ILE A 473 21.15 -26.48 -23.27
N CYS A 474 21.01 -25.27 -22.74
CA CYS A 474 21.27 -24.01 -23.46
C CYS A 474 22.76 -23.82 -23.77
N LEU A 475 23.69 -24.22 -22.88
CA LEU A 475 25.12 -24.18 -23.16
C LEU A 475 25.52 -25.18 -24.25
N ALA A 476 24.94 -26.39 -24.25
CA ALA A 476 25.18 -27.38 -25.29
C ALA A 476 24.63 -26.97 -26.66
N THR A 477 23.46 -26.33 -26.69
CA THR A 477 22.83 -25.82 -27.94
C THR A 477 23.46 -24.52 -28.43
N ALA A 478 23.88 -23.63 -27.53
CA ALA A 478 24.62 -22.41 -27.86
C ALA A 478 26.02 -22.73 -28.41
N ALA A 479 26.71 -23.75 -27.89
CA ALA A 479 27.99 -24.20 -28.44
C ALA A 479 27.85 -24.74 -29.88
N LEU A 480 26.76 -25.45 -30.17
CA LEU A 480 26.43 -25.93 -31.51
C LEU A 480 26.04 -24.78 -32.47
N LEU A 481 25.31 -23.77 -31.98
CA LEU A 481 24.92 -22.61 -32.78
C LEU A 481 26.07 -21.61 -33.01
N LEU A 482 26.99 -21.45 -32.05
CA LEU A 482 28.23 -20.65 -32.22
C LEU A 482 29.19 -21.29 -33.24
N PHE A 483 29.21 -22.62 -33.33
CA PHE A 483 29.97 -23.34 -34.36
C PHE A 483 29.42 -23.08 -35.78
N PHE A 484 28.11 -22.86 -35.92
CA PHE A 484 27.48 -22.52 -37.19
C PHE A 484 27.48 -21.01 -37.50
N TYR A 485 27.38 -20.15 -36.47
CA TYR A 485 27.34 -18.70 -36.62
C TYR A 485 28.72 -18.10 -36.98
N THR A 486 29.81 -18.75 -36.58
CA THR A 486 31.17 -18.33 -36.96
C THR A 486 31.52 -18.61 -38.43
N PHE A 487 30.65 -19.33 -39.17
CA PHE A 487 30.85 -19.64 -40.59
C PHE A 487 30.08 -18.74 -41.56
N VAL A 488 29.09 -17.95 -41.10
CA VAL A 488 28.21 -17.18 -42.00
C VAL A 488 27.91 -15.79 -41.44
N VAL A 489 28.52 -14.78 -42.08
CA VAL A 489 28.19 -13.33 -42.10
C VAL A 489 29.09 -12.41 -41.25
N ARG A 490 30.00 -11.74 -41.99
CA ARG A 490 30.65 -10.46 -41.65
C ARG A 490 29.86 -9.29 -42.24
N LYS A 491 29.96 -8.12 -41.57
CA LYS A 491 29.59 -6.72 -41.92
C LYS A 491 28.08 -6.38 -41.88
N SER A 492 27.62 -5.20 -41.44
CA SER A 492 28.25 -3.94 -40.95
C SER A 492 27.16 -3.07 -40.29
N GLU A 493 27.50 -2.33 -39.23
CA GLU A 493 26.60 -1.39 -38.53
C GLU A 493 26.50 -0.01 -39.20
N LYS A 494 25.32 0.61 -39.12
CA LYS A 494 25.13 2.08 -39.19
C LYS A 494 24.08 2.54 -38.18
N LYS A 495 24.43 3.58 -37.41
CA LYS A 495 23.61 4.28 -36.41
C LYS A 495 22.67 5.30 -37.07
N ILE A 496 21.42 5.36 -36.61
CA ILE A 496 20.48 6.47 -36.84
C ILE A 496 19.75 6.76 -35.50
N TYR A 497 19.57 8.04 -35.20
CA TYR A 497 18.98 8.59 -33.97
C TYR A 497 17.62 9.25 -34.26
N ARG A 498 16.63 9.14 -33.34
CA ARG A 498 15.41 9.97 -33.06
C ARG A 498 14.23 9.10 -32.52
N PRO A 499 13.14 9.67 -31.94
CA PRO A 499 12.93 10.06 -30.54
C PRO A 499 11.81 9.22 -29.83
N CYS A 500 11.54 9.53 -28.56
CA CYS A 500 10.73 8.80 -27.57
C CYS A 500 9.38 8.21 -28.02
N TYR A 501 9.33 6.87 -28.14
CA TYR A 501 8.22 5.97 -27.78
C TYR A 501 8.83 4.62 -27.36
N PRO A 502 8.28 3.89 -26.37
CA PRO A 502 8.88 2.64 -25.91
C PRO A 502 8.75 1.54 -26.99
N PRO A 503 9.81 0.74 -27.23
CA PRO A 503 9.78 -0.32 -28.24
C PRO A 503 9.01 -1.55 -27.74
N ASN A 504 8.22 -2.14 -28.63
CA ASN A 504 7.75 -3.50 -28.48
C ASN A 504 8.92 -4.46 -28.71
N SER A 505 9.03 -5.45 -27.82
CA SER A 505 10.00 -6.57 -27.79
C SER A 505 11.45 -6.21 -27.43
N ILE A 506 11.75 -6.34 -26.14
CA ILE A 506 13.10 -6.49 -25.58
C ILE A 506 13.09 -7.78 -24.76
N SER A 507 14.19 -8.54 -24.81
CA SER A 507 14.47 -9.67 -23.92
C SER A 507 14.12 -9.34 -22.46
N LEU A 508 13.51 -10.28 -21.73
CA LEU A 508 13.12 -10.08 -20.33
C LEU A 508 14.32 -9.51 -19.54
N PRO A 509 14.18 -8.31 -18.94
CA PRO A 509 15.23 -7.70 -18.13
C PRO A 509 15.57 -8.60 -16.93
N SER A 510 16.74 -8.40 -16.31
CA SER A 510 17.01 -9.02 -15.01
C SER A 510 15.93 -8.58 -14.00
N ASN A 511 15.67 -9.38 -12.96
CA ASN A 511 14.66 -9.04 -11.95
C ASN A 511 14.86 -7.62 -11.38
N SER A 512 16.09 -7.17 -11.06
CA SER A 512 16.27 -5.80 -10.53
C SER A 512 15.88 -4.73 -11.55
N SER A 513 16.23 -4.90 -12.83
CA SER A 513 15.84 -3.93 -13.87
C SER A 513 14.32 -3.88 -14.14
N GLN A 514 13.58 -4.97 -13.89
CA GLN A 514 12.11 -4.93 -13.95
C GLN A 514 11.51 -4.13 -12.79
N LEU A 515 12.03 -4.33 -11.58
CA LEU A 515 11.61 -3.60 -10.38
C LEU A 515 11.87 -2.11 -10.53
N GLU A 516 13.10 -1.74 -10.88
CA GLU A 516 13.54 -0.35 -11.08
C GLU A 516 12.67 0.35 -12.14
N ALA A 517 12.45 -0.29 -13.30
CA ALA A 517 11.60 0.27 -14.34
C ALA A 517 10.16 0.50 -13.89
N PHE A 518 9.60 -0.40 -13.06
CA PHE A 518 8.25 -0.26 -12.53
C PHE A 518 8.13 0.92 -11.56
N PHE A 519 9.06 1.04 -10.61
CA PHE A 519 9.07 2.17 -9.66
C PHE A 519 9.30 3.50 -10.37
N LEU A 520 10.19 3.54 -11.36
CA LEU A 520 10.42 4.74 -12.18
C LEU A 520 9.16 5.18 -12.93
N GLN A 521 8.33 4.24 -13.38
CA GLN A 521 7.07 4.54 -14.05
C GLN A 521 6.07 5.25 -13.12
N GLN A 522 6.01 4.85 -11.83
CA GLN A 522 5.11 5.47 -10.85
C GLN A 522 5.68 6.78 -10.25
N ALA A 523 6.97 7.02 -10.38
CA ALA A 523 7.67 8.14 -9.74
C ALA A 523 7.04 9.51 -10.04
N ALA A 524 6.65 9.77 -11.29
CA ALA A 524 6.04 11.05 -11.67
C ALA A 524 4.68 11.29 -10.99
N GLN A 525 3.86 10.24 -10.85
CA GLN A 525 2.58 10.33 -10.16
C GLN A 525 2.78 10.51 -8.66
N ARG A 526 3.70 9.75 -8.05
CA ARG A 526 4.09 9.88 -6.64
C ARG A 526 4.57 11.28 -6.32
N LYS A 527 5.47 11.82 -7.14
CA LYS A 527 5.94 13.20 -7.02
C LYS A 527 4.77 14.18 -7.08
N CYS A 528 3.86 14.04 -8.04
CA CYS A 528 2.69 14.92 -8.14
C CYS A 528 1.83 14.92 -6.86
N ILE A 529 1.56 13.75 -6.28
CA ILE A 529 0.80 13.63 -5.02
C ILE A 529 1.59 14.27 -3.87
N PHE A 530 2.88 13.97 -3.75
CA PHE A 530 3.75 14.53 -2.72
C PHE A 530 3.88 16.07 -2.80
N GLU A 531 3.99 16.63 -4.02
CA GLU A 531 3.99 18.08 -4.24
C GLU A 531 2.66 18.72 -3.85
N ASN A 532 1.54 17.99 -3.92
CA ASN A 532 0.26 18.50 -3.42
C ASN A 532 0.23 18.51 -1.89
N ALA A 533 0.71 17.46 -1.23
CA ALA A 533 0.82 17.42 0.23
C ALA A 533 1.65 18.60 0.79
N LEU A 534 2.73 18.98 0.10
CA LEU A 534 3.58 20.13 0.47
C LEU A 534 2.89 21.50 0.39
N LYS A 535 1.76 21.62 -0.32
CA LYS A 535 1.04 22.89 -0.47
C LYS A 535 0.13 23.20 0.72
N PHE A 536 -0.17 22.20 1.55
CA PHE A 536 -1.00 22.36 2.72
C PHE A 536 -0.11 22.60 3.94
N ASP A 537 -0.53 23.53 4.80
CA ASP A 537 0.12 23.71 6.10
C ASP A 537 -0.23 22.56 7.06
N GLU A 538 -1.44 22.02 6.92
CA GLU A 538 -1.96 20.86 7.65
C GLU A 538 -2.44 19.79 6.66
N PRO A 539 -1.53 19.06 5.99
CA PRO A 539 -1.89 17.93 5.13
C PRO A 539 -2.53 16.82 5.97
N ASP A 540 -3.51 16.11 5.41
CA ASP A 540 -4.05 14.93 6.07
C ASP A 540 -3.16 13.69 5.87
N LEU A 541 -3.45 12.61 6.60
CA LEU A 541 -2.74 11.33 6.48
C LEU A 541 -2.72 10.80 5.05
N VAL A 542 -3.83 10.94 4.33
CA VAL A 542 -3.99 10.38 2.99
C VAL A 542 -3.08 11.12 2.01
N ASP A 543 -3.08 12.45 2.06
CA ASP A 543 -2.25 13.32 1.21
C ASP A 543 -0.76 12.94 1.27
N VAL A 544 -0.28 12.56 2.45
CA VAL A 544 1.12 12.20 2.69
C VAL A 544 1.39 10.74 2.29
N PHE A 545 0.69 9.78 2.90
CA PHE A 545 1.06 8.37 2.82
C PHE A 545 0.77 7.72 1.46
N GLU A 546 -0.22 8.21 0.70
CA GLU A 546 -0.48 7.73 -0.66
C GLU A 546 0.66 8.02 -1.64
N ALA A 547 1.45 9.07 -1.39
CA ALA A 547 2.60 9.37 -2.23
C ALA A 547 3.77 8.42 -1.97
N LEU A 548 3.87 7.87 -0.76
CA LEU A 548 5.07 7.19 -0.28
C LEU A 548 5.25 5.79 -0.86
N ALA A 549 6.51 5.48 -1.14
CA ALA A 549 7.04 4.17 -1.50
C ALA A 549 8.56 4.19 -1.24
N GLN A 550 9.20 3.04 -1.26
CA GLN A 550 10.65 2.98 -1.24
C GLN A 550 11.25 3.63 -2.51
N GLU A 551 12.23 4.52 -2.30
CA GLU A 551 13.09 5.12 -3.32
C GLU A 551 14.38 4.30 -3.50
N ALA A 552 14.83 3.62 -2.45
CA ALA A 552 15.97 2.69 -2.46
C ALA A 552 15.55 1.29 -1.99
N ASN A 553 15.99 0.27 -2.73
CA ASN A 553 15.84 -1.12 -2.35
C ASN A 553 17.07 -1.58 -1.54
N CYS A 554 16.82 -2.10 -0.34
CA CYS A 554 17.84 -2.74 0.48
C CYS A 554 17.49 -4.22 0.72
N PRO A 555 18.19 -5.17 0.05
CA PRO A 555 17.90 -6.61 0.20
C PRO A 555 18.15 -7.17 1.60
N LEU A 556 18.93 -6.45 2.44
CA LEU A 556 19.28 -6.84 3.80
C LEU A 556 18.71 -5.83 4.82
N LEU A 557 17.49 -5.37 4.59
CA LEU A 557 16.78 -4.48 5.51
C LEU A 557 16.22 -5.27 6.69
N VAL A 558 16.62 -4.92 7.91
CA VAL A 558 16.20 -5.62 9.14
C VAL A 558 15.80 -4.64 10.23
N ARG A 559 14.86 -5.06 11.10
CA ARG A 559 14.42 -4.26 12.25
C ARG A 559 15.27 -4.56 13.47
N VAL A 560 16.23 -3.69 13.76
CA VAL A 560 17.19 -3.82 14.87
C VAL A 560 16.57 -3.29 16.16
N GLY A 561 16.70 -4.04 17.25
CA GLY A 561 16.15 -3.72 18.57
C GLY A 561 14.86 -4.47 18.88
N SER A 562 13.99 -3.86 19.69
CA SER A 562 12.67 -4.41 20.03
C SER A 562 11.89 -4.85 18.79
N VAL A 563 11.10 -5.92 18.87
CA VAL A 563 10.14 -6.32 17.83
C VAL A 563 8.86 -5.47 17.84
N ALA A 564 8.68 -4.71 18.92
CA ALA A 564 7.61 -3.73 19.16
C ALA A 564 8.15 -2.30 19.04
N ASP A 565 7.45 -1.30 19.55
CA ASP A 565 7.96 0.07 19.58
C ASP A 565 9.43 0.16 20.11
N GLY A 566 10.19 1.11 19.57
CA GLY A 566 11.61 1.36 19.86
C GLY A 566 12.63 0.72 18.89
N GLY A 567 12.29 -0.38 18.22
CA GLY A 567 13.14 -0.98 17.19
C GLY A 567 13.12 -0.20 15.87
N LYS A 568 14.25 -0.08 15.16
CA LYS A 568 14.36 0.72 13.93
C LYS A 568 14.86 -0.10 12.74
N TRP A 569 14.40 0.25 11.53
CA TRP A 569 14.83 -0.40 10.28
C TRP A 569 16.23 0.06 9.86
N VAL A 570 17.16 -0.89 9.70
CA VAL A 570 18.54 -0.64 9.31
C VAL A 570 18.87 -1.45 8.06
N CYS A 571 19.45 -0.79 7.06
CA CYS A 571 19.91 -1.46 5.85
C CYS A 571 21.28 -2.10 6.10
N ASN A 572 21.35 -3.42 5.97
CA ASN A 572 22.58 -4.22 5.99
C ASN A 572 23.52 -3.84 7.15
N PRO A 573 23.07 -4.00 8.42
CA PRO A 573 23.86 -3.59 9.58
C PRO A 573 25.24 -4.25 9.63
N TRP A 574 25.40 -5.44 9.03
CA TRP A 574 26.65 -6.18 8.95
C TRP A 574 27.75 -5.50 8.10
N LYS A 575 27.44 -4.44 7.35
CA LYS A 575 28.42 -3.62 6.61
C LYS A 575 28.96 -2.43 7.40
N ILE A 576 28.55 -2.27 8.66
CA ILE A 576 29.15 -1.25 9.52
C ILE A 576 30.65 -1.50 9.64
N THR A 577 31.45 -0.47 9.42
CA THR A 577 32.90 -0.57 9.56
C THR A 577 33.28 -0.64 11.04
N LYS A 578 34.29 -1.44 11.38
CA LYS A 578 34.82 -1.47 12.75
C LYS A 578 35.29 -0.06 13.15
N GLY A 579 34.79 0.42 14.28
CA GLY A 579 34.98 1.80 14.74
C GLY A 579 33.95 2.80 14.20
N GLY A 580 32.96 2.36 13.42
CA GLY A 580 31.84 3.18 12.96
C GLY A 580 31.10 3.80 14.15
N VAL A 581 30.66 5.05 14.00
CA VAL A 581 30.06 5.82 15.09
C VAL A 581 28.55 5.83 14.91
N VAL A 582 27.80 5.50 15.96
CA VAL A 582 26.34 5.50 15.93
C VAL A 582 25.83 6.46 16.99
N PHE A 583 24.94 7.35 16.60
CA PHE A 583 24.23 8.23 17.53
C PHE A 583 22.80 7.71 17.67
N SER A 584 22.40 7.43 18.91
CA SER A 584 21.05 7.00 19.28
C SER A 584 20.45 8.03 20.21
N LEU A 585 19.52 8.83 19.69
CA LEU A 585 18.96 9.99 20.37
C LEU A 585 17.53 9.69 20.83
N GLY A 586 17.26 9.94 22.11
CA GLY A 586 15.99 9.67 22.77
C GLY A 586 15.74 8.17 22.97
N SER A 587 16.54 7.59 23.86
CA SER A 587 16.47 6.15 24.19
C SER A 587 15.34 5.78 25.16
N ARG A 588 14.90 6.70 26.03
CA ARG A 588 13.86 6.50 27.05
C ARG A 588 14.06 5.24 27.90
N ASN A 589 15.30 4.93 28.26
CA ASN A 589 15.74 3.70 28.94
C ASN A 589 15.64 2.39 28.13
N ASP A 590 15.09 2.41 26.90
CA ASP A 590 15.19 1.28 25.99
C ASP A 590 16.55 1.30 25.29
N ILE A 591 17.32 0.23 25.50
CA ILE A 591 18.64 0.02 24.89
C ILE A 591 18.66 -1.24 24.02
N SER A 592 17.49 -1.70 23.59
CA SER A 592 17.32 -2.88 22.75
C SER A 592 18.04 -2.70 21.41
N PHE A 593 17.91 -1.53 20.78
CA PHE A 593 18.57 -1.18 19.53
C PHE A 593 20.10 -1.30 19.65
N GLU A 594 20.69 -0.69 20.67
CA GLU A 594 22.12 -0.67 20.90
C GLU A 594 22.69 -2.05 21.18
N LYS A 595 22.02 -2.81 22.06
CA LYS A 595 22.42 -4.18 22.39
C LYS A 595 22.39 -5.08 21.16
N GLU A 596 21.29 -5.01 20.40
CA GLU A 596 21.10 -5.85 19.23
C GLU A 596 22.09 -5.49 18.13
N LEU A 597 22.29 -4.20 17.86
CA LEU A 597 23.26 -3.74 16.87
C LEU A 597 24.67 -4.21 17.21
N GLN A 598 25.11 -4.08 18.47
CA GLN A 598 26.43 -4.54 18.89
C GLN A 598 26.56 -6.06 18.81
N ARG A 599 25.51 -6.81 19.15
CA ARG A 599 25.49 -8.27 19.08
C ARG A 599 25.65 -8.78 17.65
N ILE A 600 24.86 -8.25 16.70
CA ILE A 600 24.87 -8.73 15.30
C ILE A 600 26.06 -8.21 14.49
N THR A 601 26.74 -7.16 14.97
CA THR A 601 27.91 -6.57 14.30
C THR A 601 29.23 -6.86 15.00
N GLU A 602 29.25 -7.82 15.94
CA GLU A 602 30.47 -8.20 16.69
C GLU A 602 31.20 -7.01 17.33
N MET A 603 30.43 -6.15 17.99
CA MET A 603 30.94 -4.97 18.69
C MET A 603 31.64 -3.94 17.78
N ALA A 604 31.29 -3.91 16.49
CA ALA A 604 31.94 -3.05 15.51
C ALA A 604 31.75 -1.55 15.82
N ALA A 605 30.58 -1.14 16.31
CA ALA A 605 30.23 0.26 16.48
C ALA A 605 30.76 0.87 17.79
N THR A 606 31.03 2.17 17.79
CA THR A 606 31.04 3.01 18.99
C THR A 606 29.69 3.71 19.06
N ILE A 607 28.88 3.42 20.08
CA ILE A 607 27.53 3.96 20.19
C ILE A 607 27.49 5.08 21.24
N ILE A 608 26.93 6.22 20.86
CA ILE A 608 26.63 7.33 21.76
C ILE A 608 25.11 7.39 21.92
N THR A 609 24.62 6.99 23.09
CA THR A 609 23.21 7.05 23.47
C THR A 609 22.96 8.33 24.24
N VAL A 610 21.98 9.13 23.81
CA VAL A 610 21.69 10.45 24.38
C VAL A 610 20.23 10.54 24.79
N ASP A 611 19.97 11.03 25.99
CA ASP A 611 18.61 11.32 26.45
C ASP A 611 18.59 12.51 27.40
N LYS A 612 17.52 13.31 27.33
CA LYS A 612 17.29 14.43 28.24
C LYS A 612 16.84 13.97 29.62
N ASN A 613 16.30 12.76 29.71
CA ASN A 613 15.92 12.16 30.98
C ASN A 613 17.11 11.42 31.57
N ALA A 614 17.23 11.49 32.90
CA ALA A 614 18.14 10.62 33.62
C ALA A 614 17.72 9.16 33.42
N VAL A 615 18.70 8.29 33.15
CA VAL A 615 18.47 6.85 32.94
C VAL A 615 18.68 6.06 34.23
N VAL A 616 18.03 4.91 34.33
CA VAL A 616 18.14 4.01 35.48
C VAL A 616 19.46 3.25 35.49
N SER A 617 19.89 2.78 36.67
CA SER A 617 21.19 2.10 36.85
C SER A 617 21.37 0.87 35.95
N SER A 618 20.30 0.09 35.74
CA SER A 618 20.33 -1.10 34.87
C SER A 618 20.57 -0.75 33.40
N THR A 619 20.08 0.40 32.93
CA THR A 619 20.33 0.91 31.59
C THR A 619 21.81 1.28 31.42
N ILE A 620 22.38 2.00 32.40
CA ILE A 620 23.82 2.34 32.39
C ILE A 620 24.69 1.08 32.40
N GLU A 621 24.37 0.10 33.24
CA GLU A 621 25.08 -1.17 33.29
C GLU A 621 24.99 -1.92 31.95
N GLY A 622 23.79 -1.97 31.37
CA GLY A 622 23.57 -2.56 30.05
C GLY A 622 24.38 -1.91 28.94
N LEU A 623 24.51 -0.57 28.96
CA LEU A 623 25.35 0.18 28.00
C LEU A 623 26.85 -0.04 28.24
N ARG A 624 27.29 -0.15 29.50
CA ARG A 624 28.71 -0.43 29.85
C ARG A 624 29.17 -1.82 29.41
N ASN A 625 28.25 -2.79 29.36
CA ASN A 625 28.54 -4.15 28.90
C ASN A 625 28.67 -4.26 27.38
N ILE A 626 28.35 -3.19 26.66
CA ILE A 626 28.55 -3.07 25.22
C ILE A 626 29.44 -1.85 24.93
N LYS A 627 29.86 -1.65 23.68
CA LYS A 627 30.68 -0.48 23.31
C LYS A 627 29.77 0.75 23.10
N ALA A 628 29.04 1.11 24.14
CA ALA A 628 28.11 2.23 24.17
C ALA A 628 28.37 3.17 25.37
N THR A 629 28.12 4.46 25.19
CA THR A 629 28.24 5.48 26.23
C THR A 629 26.94 6.26 26.32
N PHE A 630 26.47 6.48 27.54
CA PHE A 630 25.32 7.33 27.80
C PHE A 630 25.74 8.79 28.02
N VAL A 631 25.00 9.73 27.43
CA VAL A 631 25.12 11.17 27.65
C VAL A 631 23.78 11.72 28.11
N HIS A 632 23.75 12.28 29.32
CA HIS A 632 22.58 13.01 29.83
C HIS A 632 22.57 14.42 29.24
N ALA A 633 21.81 14.61 28.17
CA ALA A 633 21.74 15.85 27.42
C ALA A 633 20.43 15.93 26.63
N GLU A 634 19.94 17.15 26.43
CA GLU A 634 18.88 17.40 25.45
C GLU A 634 19.52 17.68 24.08
N ILE A 635 18.96 17.09 23.02
CA ILE A 635 19.38 17.41 21.66
C ILE A 635 18.51 18.55 21.15
N ALA A 636 19.14 19.63 20.70
CA ALA A 636 18.48 20.84 20.22
C ALA A 636 19.17 21.39 18.96
N ASP A 637 18.57 22.40 18.36
CA ASP A 637 19.12 23.12 17.20
C ASP A 637 20.24 24.09 17.58
N THR A 638 20.36 24.42 18.87
CA THR A 638 21.37 25.30 19.46
C THR A 638 21.96 24.67 20.72
N THR A 639 23.26 24.92 20.97
CA THR A 639 23.96 24.41 22.16
C THR A 639 23.85 25.42 23.30
N ASP A 640 23.37 24.95 24.45
CA ASP A 640 23.32 25.67 25.72
C ASP A 640 23.89 24.76 26.81
N ILE A 641 25.14 25.02 27.18
CA ILE A 641 25.86 24.21 28.18
C ILE A 641 25.43 24.50 29.61
N ASP A 642 24.74 25.62 29.85
CA ASP A 642 24.29 26.04 31.18
C ASP A 642 22.88 25.50 31.49
N ALA A 643 22.16 25.01 30.48
CA ALA A 643 20.91 24.29 30.62
C ALA A 643 21.06 23.00 31.46
N LYS A 644 19.95 22.53 32.05
CA LYS A 644 19.91 21.34 32.91
C LYS A 644 18.77 20.40 32.49
N PRO A 645 19.06 19.28 31.80
CA PRO A 645 20.38 18.86 31.30
C PRO A 645 20.93 19.81 30.23
N PRO A 646 22.24 19.79 29.93
CA PRO A 646 22.82 20.64 28.89
C PRO A 646 22.20 20.32 27.53
N HIS A 647 21.95 21.36 26.74
CA HIS A 647 21.47 21.25 25.37
C HIS A 647 22.66 21.19 24.42
N TYR A 648 22.65 20.25 23.48
CA TYR A 648 23.66 20.17 22.43
C TYR A 648 23.03 20.05 21.06
N THR A 649 23.63 20.72 20.08
CA THR A 649 23.48 20.28 18.69
C THR A 649 24.16 18.94 18.49
N VAL A 650 23.64 18.12 17.57
CA VAL A 650 24.26 16.83 17.22
C VAL A 650 25.72 17.04 16.77
N ALA A 651 26.00 18.11 16.02
CA ALA A 651 27.34 18.44 15.54
C ALA A 651 28.32 18.80 16.68
N ASP A 652 27.87 19.57 17.67
CA ASP A 652 28.71 19.97 18.79
C ASP A 652 28.98 18.78 19.72
N LEU A 653 27.98 17.94 19.98
CA LEU A 653 28.16 16.72 20.74
C LEU A 653 29.09 15.75 20.02
N MET A 654 28.92 15.56 18.70
CA MET A 654 29.82 14.78 17.86
C MET A 654 31.27 15.26 18.00
N ARG A 655 31.51 16.57 17.92
CA ARG A 655 32.85 17.17 18.09
C ARG A 655 33.39 17.03 19.51
N LYS A 656 32.53 17.23 20.52
CA LYS A 656 32.88 17.05 21.94
C LYS A 656 33.34 15.61 22.24
N MET A 657 32.74 14.63 21.57
CA MET A 657 33.09 13.21 21.68
C MET A 657 34.24 12.79 20.75
N GLY A 658 34.84 13.74 20.01
CA GLY A 658 36.00 13.47 19.14
C GLY A 658 35.64 12.76 17.83
N HIS A 659 34.39 12.82 17.39
CA HIS A 659 33.91 12.22 16.15
C HIS A 659 33.76 13.28 15.05
N LYS A 660 33.94 12.86 13.79
CA LYS A 660 33.80 13.73 12.59
C LYS A 660 32.72 13.25 11.62
N HIS A 661 32.22 12.04 11.83
CA HIS A 661 31.27 11.38 10.95
C HIS A 661 30.41 10.44 11.81
N ILE A 662 29.13 10.35 11.45
CA ILE A 662 28.18 9.42 12.03
C ILE A 662 27.85 8.40 10.95
N GLU A 663 27.93 7.11 11.27
CA GLU A 663 27.52 6.05 10.37
C GLU A 663 26.00 5.93 10.36
N PHE A 664 25.40 5.72 11.54
CA PHE A 664 23.96 5.60 11.74
C PHE A 664 23.47 6.64 12.74
N LEU A 665 22.38 7.32 12.40
CA LEU A 665 21.68 8.25 13.27
C LEU A 665 20.26 7.73 13.53
N LYS A 666 20.04 7.15 14.72
CA LYS A 666 18.70 6.92 15.26
C LYS A 666 18.26 8.20 15.98
N ILE A 667 17.09 8.73 15.65
CA ILE A 667 16.57 9.95 16.25
C ILE A 667 15.08 9.81 16.54
N ASP A 668 14.74 10.02 17.81
CA ASP A 668 13.40 9.88 18.36
C ASP A 668 13.29 10.79 19.59
N ILE A 669 13.10 12.09 19.36
CA ILE A 669 13.28 13.18 20.34
C ILE A 669 12.04 14.07 20.46
N GLU A 670 10.85 13.48 20.30
CA GLU A 670 9.55 14.07 20.66
C GLU A 670 9.21 15.39 19.95
N GLY A 671 9.45 15.45 18.65
CA GLY A 671 9.11 16.58 17.80
C GLY A 671 10.28 17.51 17.49
N ALA A 672 11.40 17.42 18.22
CA ALA A 672 12.60 18.22 17.91
C ALA A 672 13.31 17.76 16.62
N GLU A 673 12.91 16.64 16.01
CA GLU A 673 13.50 16.13 14.76
C GLU A 673 13.38 17.16 13.63
N VAL A 674 12.28 17.91 13.61
CA VAL A 674 11.93 18.87 12.54
C VAL A 674 12.84 20.08 12.50
N THR A 675 13.51 20.41 13.61
CA THR A 675 14.50 21.49 13.69
C THR A 675 15.92 20.94 13.70
N VAL A 676 16.16 19.85 14.44
CA VAL A 676 17.49 19.25 14.64
C VAL A 676 18.03 18.62 13.36
N LEU A 677 17.25 17.81 12.64
CA LEU A 677 17.75 17.11 11.45
C LEU A 677 18.14 18.08 10.33
N PRO A 678 17.30 19.06 9.92
CA PRO A 678 17.71 20.04 8.92
C PRO A 678 19.01 20.77 9.29
N HIS A 679 19.15 21.20 10.55
CA HIS A 679 20.35 21.88 11.01
C HIS A 679 21.59 20.97 10.94
N PHE A 680 21.48 19.71 11.35
CA PHE A 680 22.57 18.74 11.27
C PHE A 680 23.01 18.47 9.81
N LEU A 681 22.04 18.25 8.91
CA LEU A 681 22.29 17.89 7.51
C LEU A 681 22.92 19.00 6.66
N ASN A 682 22.85 20.26 7.09
CA ASN A 682 23.46 21.39 6.39
C ASN A 682 25.00 21.30 6.28
N SER A 683 25.66 20.62 7.21
CA SER A 683 27.14 20.62 7.29
C SER A 683 27.77 19.30 7.71
N ASN A 684 26.96 18.27 8.00
CA ASN A 684 27.45 16.98 8.46
C ASN A 684 26.95 15.86 7.55
N SER A 685 27.70 14.77 7.51
CA SER A 685 27.35 13.58 6.75
C SER A 685 26.98 12.42 7.66
N VAL A 686 25.99 11.66 7.23
CA VAL A 686 25.58 10.39 7.84
C VAL A 686 25.19 9.40 6.75
N CYS A 687 25.42 8.10 6.95
CA CYS A 687 25.06 7.10 5.96
C CYS A 687 23.60 6.65 6.05
N GLN A 688 23.07 6.40 7.24
CA GLN A 688 21.67 6.02 7.43
C GLN A 688 21.01 6.83 8.55
N ILE A 689 19.76 7.22 8.32
CA ILE A 689 18.93 7.94 9.29
C ILE A 689 17.71 7.09 9.58
N MET A 690 17.42 6.85 10.85
CA MET A 690 16.17 6.26 11.31
C MET A 690 15.48 7.27 12.22
N VAL A 691 14.37 7.83 11.76
CA VAL A 691 13.67 8.95 12.40
C VAL A 691 12.22 8.60 12.66
N GLU A 692 11.73 8.93 13.85
CA GLU A 692 10.29 9.02 14.12
C GLU A 692 9.83 10.48 13.96
N ILE A 693 8.76 10.69 13.19
CA ILE A 693 8.11 11.99 13.04
C ILE A 693 6.78 11.91 13.76
N HIS A 694 6.59 12.80 14.75
CA HIS A 694 5.48 12.72 15.71
C HIS A 694 4.16 13.33 15.19
N LYS A 695 4.19 14.00 14.04
CA LYS A 695 3.02 14.66 13.44
C LYS A 695 3.05 14.55 11.92
N VAL A 696 1.88 14.30 11.32
CA VAL A 696 1.73 14.28 9.86
C VAL A 696 2.05 15.63 9.21
N GLU A 697 1.73 16.74 9.88
CA GLU A 697 1.92 18.11 9.39
C GLU A 697 3.38 18.42 9.05
N ASP A 698 4.30 17.90 9.86
CA ASP A 698 5.74 18.12 9.70
C ASP A 698 6.36 17.20 8.64
N THR A 699 5.67 16.12 8.30
CA THR A 699 6.22 15.01 7.51
C THR A 699 6.65 15.47 6.12
N PRO A 700 5.80 16.09 5.26
CA PRO A 700 6.21 16.41 3.89
C PRO A 700 7.44 17.32 3.82
N LYS A 701 7.48 18.36 4.67
CA LYS A 701 8.59 19.34 4.71
C LYS A 701 9.89 18.70 5.18
N LEU A 702 9.84 17.85 6.22
CA LEU A 702 11.02 17.14 6.71
C LEU A 702 11.51 16.09 5.71
N LEU A 703 10.61 15.29 5.12
CA LEU A 703 10.95 14.33 4.07
C LEU A 703 11.61 15.01 2.86
N ARG A 704 11.08 16.15 2.41
CA ARG A 704 11.69 16.96 1.35
C ARG A 704 13.10 17.41 1.71
N THR A 705 13.29 17.85 2.94
CA THR A 705 14.59 18.34 3.43
C THR A 705 15.63 17.21 3.45
N ILE A 706 15.25 16.05 3.98
CA ILE A 706 16.09 14.84 3.99
C ILE A 706 16.43 14.41 2.55
N ALA A 707 15.43 14.36 1.66
CA ALA A 707 15.64 13.98 0.26
C ALA A 707 16.56 14.95 -0.50
N ASN A 708 16.41 16.26 -0.27
CA ASN A 708 17.29 17.28 -0.88
C ASN A 708 18.72 17.20 -0.34
N ALA A 709 18.93 16.68 0.87
CA ALA A 709 20.24 16.38 1.43
C ALA A 709 20.87 15.08 0.87
N GLY A 710 20.27 14.46 -0.16
CA GLY A 710 20.83 13.30 -0.85
C GLY A 710 20.46 11.95 -0.22
N PHE A 711 19.40 11.89 0.57
CA PHE A 711 18.87 10.65 1.14
C PHE A 711 17.71 10.10 0.33
N LEU A 712 17.62 8.77 0.29
CA LEU A 712 16.55 8.03 -0.36
C LEU A 712 15.77 7.26 0.70
N LEU A 713 14.44 7.31 0.62
CA LEU A 713 13.56 6.56 1.51
C LEU A 713 13.71 5.04 1.26
N MET A 714 14.03 4.27 2.30
CA MET A 714 14.10 2.81 2.22
C MET A 714 12.84 2.15 2.79
N LYS A 715 12.30 2.72 3.86
CA LYS A 715 11.17 2.16 4.60
C LYS A 715 10.45 3.27 5.35
N TYR A 716 9.12 3.15 5.43
CA TYR A 716 8.27 3.96 6.29
C TYR A 716 7.21 3.05 6.92
N GLU A 717 6.78 3.37 8.14
CA GLU A 717 5.72 2.67 8.86
C GLU A 717 4.92 3.66 9.71
N ILE A 718 3.58 3.60 9.62
CA ILE A 718 2.71 4.34 10.54
C ILE A 718 2.80 3.67 11.91
N ASN A 719 3.16 4.43 12.94
CA ASN A 719 3.27 3.92 14.30
C ASN A 719 1.85 3.65 14.84
N PRO A 720 1.53 2.40 15.25
CA PRO A 720 0.19 2.05 15.71
C PRO A 720 -0.23 2.79 17.00
N HIS A 721 0.71 3.30 17.81
CA HIS A 721 0.41 4.11 19.01
C HIS A 721 -0.13 5.50 18.66
N GLY A 722 0.20 6.02 17.47
CA GLY A 722 -0.15 7.37 17.03
C GLY A 722 -0.74 7.43 15.62
N ALA A 723 -1.32 6.33 15.12
CA ALA A 723 -1.75 6.20 13.74
C ALA A 723 -2.76 7.27 13.30
N ALA A 724 -3.65 7.69 14.21
CA ALA A 724 -4.68 8.69 13.93
C ALA A 724 -4.13 10.12 13.75
N VAL A 725 -2.94 10.41 14.26
CA VAL A 725 -2.26 11.72 14.15
C VAL A 725 -1.01 11.65 13.26
N GLY A 726 -0.72 10.48 12.70
CA GLY A 726 0.39 10.25 11.77
C GLY A 726 1.76 10.22 12.39
N VAL A 727 1.89 9.76 13.64
CA VAL A 727 3.19 9.35 14.15
C VAL A 727 3.72 8.24 13.25
N SER A 728 4.94 8.39 12.73
CA SER A 728 5.48 7.44 11.76
C SER A 728 7.00 7.36 11.80
N GLU A 729 7.50 6.16 11.58
CA GLU A 729 8.92 5.87 11.49
C GLU A 729 9.38 5.84 10.03
N TYR A 730 10.58 6.34 9.78
CA TYR A 730 11.21 6.37 8.47
C TYR A 730 12.67 5.94 8.57
N ALA A 731 13.13 5.20 7.57
CA ALA A 731 14.53 4.84 7.39
C ALA A 731 15.04 5.30 6.03
N PHE A 732 16.19 5.98 6.04
CA PHE A 732 16.82 6.56 4.87
C PHE A 732 18.25 6.08 4.71
N ILE A 733 18.72 6.06 3.46
CA ILE A 733 20.12 5.87 3.11
C ILE A 733 20.60 7.02 2.24
N HIS A 734 21.80 7.53 2.52
CA HIS A 734 22.44 8.53 1.68
C HIS A 734 22.90 7.90 0.35
N GLU A 735 22.71 8.58 -0.78
CA GLU A 735 23.08 8.15 -2.14
C GLU A 735 24.53 7.62 -2.20
N ASN A 736 25.48 8.36 -1.61
CA ASN A 736 26.91 7.96 -1.52
C ASN A 736 27.19 6.70 -0.68
N CYS A 737 26.28 6.25 0.18
CA CYS A 737 26.47 5.07 1.04
C CYS A 737 25.78 3.81 0.48
N MET A 738 24.98 3.92 -0.58
CA MET A 738 24.24 2.79 -1.14
C MET A 738 25.14 1.63 -1.54
N ALA A 739 26.26 1.91 -2.21
CA ALA A 739 27.20 0.87 -2.62
C ALA A 739 27.82 0.13 -1.41
N LYS A 740 28.13 0.85 -0.32
CA LYS A 740 28.67 0.26 0.92
C LYS A 740 27.68 -0.71 1.56
N TYR A 741 26.42 -0.31 1.63
CA TYR A 741 25.35 -1.07 2.26
C TYR A 741 24.61 -2.01 1.30
N GLU A 742 25.05 -2.07 0.04
CA GLU A 742 24.50 -2.94 -1.00
C GLU A 742 23.03 -2.64 -1.32
N ALA A 743 22.65 -1.37 -1.21
CA ALA A 743 21.37 -0.85 -1.65
C ALA A 743 21.41 -0.45 -3.13
N SER A 744 20.24 -0.39 -3.76
CA SER A 744 20.04 -0.02 -5.16
C SER A 744 18.94 1.03 -5.31
N LEU A 745 19.08 1.93 -6.28
CA LEU A 745 18.10 2.99 -6.53
C LEU A 745 16.90 2.38 -7.28
N LEU A 746 15.69 2.67 -6.82
CA LEU A 746 14.46 2.30 -7.52
C LEU A 746 13.91 3.48 -8.32
N ALA A 747 13.70 4.59 -7.62
CA ALA A 747 13.23 5.84 -8.18
C ALA A 747 13.52 6.96 -7.16
N SER A 748 13.50 8.21 -7.61
CA SER A 748 13.48 9.35 -6.71
C SER A 748 12.29 10.25 -7.06
N PHE A 749 11.47 10.54 -6.07
CA PHE A 749 10.26 11.36 -6.19
C PHE A 749 10.06 12.31 -5.00
N LEU A 750 10.76 12.11 -3.87
CA LEU A 750 10.77 13.04 -2.73
C LEU A 750 11.74 14.21 -2.91
N LYS A 751 12.66 14.13 -3.87
CA LYS A 751 13.62 15.20 -4.22
C LYS A 751 13.01 16.21 -5.20
N ALA A 752 13.35 17.49 -5.02
CA ALA A 752 12.76 18.62 -5.76
C ALA A 752 12.97 18.52 -7.28
#